data_AF-A0A091A536-F1
#
_entry.id   AF-A0A091A536-F1
#
_cell.length_a   1.000
_cell.length_b   1.000
_cell.length_c   1.000
_cell.angle_alpha   90.00
_cell.angle_beta   90.00
_cell.angle_gamma   90.00
#
_symmetry.space_group_name_H-M   'P 1'
#
loop_
_entity.id
_entity.type
_entity.pdbx_description
1 polymer ?
#
loop_
_entity_poly.entity_id
_entity_poly.type
_entity_poly.pdbx_seq_one_letter_code
_entity_poly.pdbx_strand_id
1 'polypeptide(L)'
;MSNRLPFYLWKRLEGEREHDRFGDVVLAGDINGDGMDEWIIAASTATFVEDEDGVNPIPHYYRGKVYVYSHDLKPLFTLQGDRYGDCFGASVALGDINGDGNPEIIVGAPRASAGSLLECGTVSVYSGRTGNLLGKWSGEENYARLGAALTVLDWNQDGIPDVAVSSHNLDPNGADRDGRVTVYSGRDHSILESWEGKNGEGLGLSLASGDVDGDGKPELIVSAPLYSGADMTRNGRVLVFRGGAAPMFESRGKRSYDEHGRKVAAFDLDGDGIADLVIGSPKAGGEFTRGGAVAAYNLVSGELVMEKEGWFGLQELGTDIVPFAQRGQEPAVLAGSRVGAAYLLGRDGKLIHEFNGDEAEVFGHSLAVMYGTDEAQIAVGAVSGLNQNRFMSGCVYFLSTEPPAASKRDAPALPEAAAADSGAALQAHSHPAFPAGDIPAAAAASPKRILLATYWYLPHVGGVDVYVRLLKKELERKGHQVDVLAHHPDMAHYYLVDGNKKINKWKIKNLVYDQVIRFYQKYLAHVDPWVRYRDVERYCYELAAALFDLDQYDIIHTQDIISTRALSRVKPSRTALVATIHGLLAKEHMIAGDIESKDSLAWKYVADEEYYGCVSANAAILPTEWLRREMVRFSVPPDIFSVIPYGMDFAEFEQRSQAPLTEPLPQAAEFTISCPARLVPVKGHRTLIGALSRISSDPRWHCWLLGDGVLRADVERWISEAGLTDRVTLLGDRRDVPAILRQSDCMVLPSLQDNLPFSIMEAQLSGTPIVASNAGGIPEMIRHEETGLLFETGNDRELAQQLTRLMEDQPLRRSLAKRAKEWANRQWSPDTLLERTLAVYDLALQRVRT
;
A
#
# COMPACT_ATOMS: atom_id res chain seq x y z
N MET A 1 -38.01 8.45 -3.52
CA MET A 1 -37.23 8.45 -2.28
C MET A 1 -36.95 9.89 -1.92
N SER A 2 -37.42 10.37 -0.77
CA SER A 2 -37.30 11.79 -0.42
C SER A 2 -35.97 12.05 0.28
N ASN A 3 -34.96 12.53 -0.46
CA ASN A 3 -33.83 13.22 0.16
C ASN A 3 -34.37 14.53 0.76
N ARG A 4 -34.65 14.54 2.06
CA ARG A 4 -35.20 15.72 2.76
C ARG A 4 -34.13 16.77 3.09
N LEU A 5 -32.85 16.37 3.05
CA LEU A 5 -31.68 17.23 3.25
C LEU A 5 -30.67 16.97 2.13
N PRO A 6 -30.18 18.00 1.41
CA PRO A 6 -29.12 17.86 0.43
C PRO A 6 -27.76 17.80 1.14
N PHE A 7 -26.97 16.77 0.85
CA PHE A 7 -25.54 16.70 1.19
C PHE A 7 -24.71 16.85 -0.08
N TYR A 8 -23.60 17.57 0.02
CA TYR A 8 -22.66 17.85 -1.07
C TYR A 8 -21.30 17.25 -0.74
N LEU A 9 -20.68 16.58 -1.71
CA LEU A 9 -19.29 16.15 -1.61
C LEU A 9 -18.37 17.37 -1.60
N TRP A 10 -17.65 17.53 -0.50
CA TRP A 10 -16.71 18.64 -0.28
C TRP A 10 -15.29 18.27 -0.72
N LYS A 11 -14.80 17.09 -0.31
CA LYS A 11 -13.49 16.55 -0.67
C LYS A 11 -13.48 15.03 -0.55
N ARG A 12 -12.61 14.38 -1.32
CA ARG A 12 -12.21 12.98 -1.14
C ARG A 12 -10.72 12.96 -0.81
N LEU A 13 -10.34 12.27 0.26
CA LEU A 13 -8.95 11.96 0.57
C LEU A 13 -8.70 10.47 0.32
N GLU A 14 -7.56 10.14 -0.27
CA GLU A 14 -7.15 8.77 -0.57
C GLU A 14 -5.93 8.38 0.25
N GLY A 15 -5.82 7.10 0.58
CA GLY A 15 -4.63 6.51 1.19
C GLY A 15 -3.38 6.68 0.34
N GLU A 16 -2.23 6.71 1.02
CA GLU A 16 -0.92 6.84 0.37
C GLU A 16 -0.50 5.59 -0.39
N ARG A 17 -1.03 4.41 -0.02
CA ARG A 17 -0.53 3.11 -0.51
C ARG A 17 -1.66 2.10 -0.72
N GLU A 18 -1.40 1.14 -1.59
CA GLU A 18 -2.21 -0.08 -1.69
C GLU A 18 -2.26 -0.78 -0.31
N HIS A 19 -3.43 -1.27 0.09
CA HIS A 19 -3.69 -1.97 1.35
C HIS A 19 -3.47 -1.17 2.65
N ASP A 20 -3.37 0.16 2.61
CA ASP A 20 -3.18 0.96 3.84
C ASP A 20 -4.44 1.09 4.71
N ARG A 21 -5.62 0.83 4.15
CA ARG A 21 -6.94 1.02 4.79
C ARG A 21 -7.12 2.43 5.35
N PHE A 22 -6.68 3.45 4.63
CA PHE A 22 -6.94 4.84 5.04
C PHE A 22 -8.46 5.09 5.23
N GLY A 23 -8.86 5.57 6.40
CA GLY A 23 -10.28 5.67 6.76
C GLY A 23 -10.85 4.40 7.39
N ASP A 24 -10.00 3.55 7.99
CA ASP A 24 -10.44 2.41 8.82
C ASP A 24 -11.08 2.88 10.13
N VAL A 25 -10.56 3.99 10.67
CA VAL A 25 -11.12 4.74 11.80
C VAL A 25 -11.12 6.20 11.41
N VAL A 26 -12.25 6.88 11.60
CA VAL A 26 -12.37 8.33 11.43
C VAL A 26 -13.03 8.89 12.68
N LEU A 27 -12.49 9.99 13.20
CA LEU A 27 -13.01 10.71 14.36
C LEU A 27 -12.87 12.22 14.12
N ALA A 28 -13.64 13.00 14.86
CA ALA A 28 -13.49 14.44 14.94
C ALA A 28 -13.43 14.89 16.41
N GLY A 29 -12.63 15.91 16.69
CA GLY A 29 -12.60 16.56 18.00
C GLY A 29 -11.59 17.70 18.07
N ASP A 30 -11.87 18.71 18.87
CA ASP A 30 -10.99 19.86 19.14
C ASP A 30 -9.80 19.41 20.01
N ILE A 31 -8.73 18.93 19.37
CA ILE A 31 -7.54 18.41 20.04
C ILE A 31 -6.50 19.52 20.31
N ASN A 32 -6.76 20.74 19.81
CA ASN A 32 -5.83 21.85 19.86
C ASN A 32 -6.33 23.03 20.75
N GLY A 33 -7.61 23.00 21.14
CA GLY A 33 -8.27 23.96 22.03
C GLY A 33 -8.70 25.26 21.36
N ASP A 34 -8.82 25.30 20.03
CA ASP A 34 -9.20 26.51 19.28
C ASP A 34 -10.72 26.65 19.07
N GLY A 35 -11.50 25.68 19.56
CA GLY A 35 -12.94 25.62 19.45
C GLY A 35 -13.44 25.05 18.13
N MET A 36 -12.55 24.56 17.26
CA MET A 36 -12.88 23.85 16.02
C MET A 36 -12.34 22.42 16.10
N ASP A 37 -13.16 21.47 15.64
CA ASP A 37 -12.71 20.08 15.62
C ASP A 37 -11.64 19.83 14.54
N GLU A 38 -10.66 18.98 14.85
CA GLU A 38 -9.76 18.35 13.88
C GLU A 38 -10.35 17.04 13.37
N TRP A 39 -9.95 16.62 12.17
CA TRP A 39 -10.19 15.28 11.66
C TRP A 39 -9.01 14.37 11.99
N ILE A 40 -9.30 13.22 12.61
CA ILE A 40 -8.33 12.16 12.90
C ILE A 40 -8.70 10.93 12.07
N ILE A 41 -7.79 10.50 11.20
CA ILE A 41 -8.04 9.42 10.23
C ILE A 41 -6.93 8.37 10.36
N ALA A 42 -7.30 7.13 10.69
CA ALA A 42 -6.35 6.04 10.78
C ALA A 42 -6.23 5.26 9.47
N ALA A 43 -5.01 4.80 9.21
CA ALA A 43 -4.64 3.79 8.23
C ALA A 43 -3.95 2.66 8.99
N SER A 44 -4.74 1.75 9.56
CA SER A 44 -4.26 0.73 10.51
C SER A 44 -3.32 -0.29 9.87
N THR A 45 -3.39 -0.47 8.54
CA THR A 45 -2.61 -1.43 7.73
C THR A 45 -2.80 -2.90 8.12
N ALA A 46 -3.95 -3.26 8.70
CA ALA A 46 -4.35 -4.63 9.00
C ALA A 46 -5.53 -5.05 8.10
N THR A 47 -5.34 -5.89 7.09
CA THR A 47 -6.50 -6.47 6.39
C THR A 47 -7.20 -7.48 7.30
N PHE A 48 -8.36 -7.12 7.82
CA PHE A 48 -9.41 -8.09 8.13
C PHE A 48 -10.55 -7.81 7.14
N VAL A 49 -10.72 -8.69 6.16
CA VAL A 49 -11.99 -8.85 5.46
C VAL A 49 -12.43 -10.26 5.80
N GLU A 50 -13.50 -10.39 6.58
CA GLU A 50 -14.15 -11.67 6.78
C GLU A 50 -14.84 -12.05 5.47
N ASP A 51 -14.22 -12.90 4.65
CA ASP A 51 -14.98 -13.61 3.61
C ASP A 51 -15.96 -14.58 4.30
N GLU A 52 -17.09 -14.86 3.64
CA GLU A 52 -18.15 -15.78 4.11
C GLU A 52 -17.65 -17.19 4.48
N ASP A 53 -16.44 -17.55 4.02
CA ASP A 53 -15.75 -18.82 4.27
C ASP A 53 -14.70 -18.78 5.42
N GLY A 54 -14.60 -17.68 6.17
CA GLY A 54 -13.66 -17.57 7.29
C GLY A 54 -12.17 -17.55 6.88
N VAL A 55 -11.90 -17.20 5.63
CA VAL A 55 -10.54 -17.07 5.10
C VAL A 55 -10.00 -15.68 5.40
N ASN A 56 -9.00 -15.64 6.27
CA ASN A 56 -8.36 -14.45 6.82
C ASN A 56 -7.39 -13.85 5.78
N PRO A 57 -7.61 -12.65 5.21
CA PRO A 57 -6.64 -12.03 4.32
C PRO A 57 -5.44 -11.55 5.15
N ILE A 58 -4.29 -12.18 4.97
CA ILE A 58 -3.07 -11.85 5.71
C ILE A 58 -2.54 -10.47 5.28
N PRO A 59 -2.27 -9.56 6.25
CA PRO A 59 -1.98 -8.15 5.98
C PRO A 59 -0.74 -7.90 5.13
N HIS A 60 -0.80 -6.85 4.33
CA HIS A 60 0.38 -6.15 3.86
C HIS A 60 0.98 -5.44 5.07
N TYR A 61 2.17 -5.86 5.49
CA TYR A 61 2.82 -5.34 6.69
C TYR A 61 3.39 -3.96 6.36
N TYR A 62 2.58 -2.90 6.52
CA TYR A 62 3.04 -1.52 6.59
C TYR A 62 3.06 -1.06 8.06
N ARG A 63 3.81 0.00 8.36
CA ARG A 63 3.63 0.70 9.65
C ARG A 63 2.30 1.44 9.56
N GLY A 64 1.38 1.15 10.48
CA GLY A 64 0.12 1.87 10.55
C GLY A 64 0.33 3.35 10.85
N LYS A 65 -0.60 4.20 10.40
CA LYS A 65 -0.51 5.65 10.54
C LYS A 65 -1.82 6.23 11.06
N VAL A 66 -1.73 7.36 11.74
CA VAL A 66 -2.87 8.21 12.07
C VAL A 66 -2.58 9.61 11.56
N TYR A 67 -3.45 10.10 10.68
CA TYR A 67 -3.36 11.40 10.04
C TYR A 67 -4.24 12.38 10.78
N VAL A 68 -3.71 13.59 11.02
CA VAL A 68 -4.44 14.66 11.66
C VAL A 68 -4.55 15.82 10.68
N TYR A 69 -5.79 16.25 10.44
CA TYR A 69 -6.12 17.38 9.59
C TYR A 69 -6.91 18.42 10.39
N SER A 70 -6.76 19.69 10.04
CA SER A 70 -7.67 20.74 10.51
C SER A 70 -9.09 20.53 10.00
N HIS A 71 -10.06 21.28 10.55
CA HIS A 71 -11.44 21.32 10.07
C HIS A 71 -11.58 21.48 8.54
N ASP A 72 -10.70 22.29 7.92
CA ASP A 72 -10.67 22.56 6.47
C ASP A 72 -9.79 21.59 5.66
N LEU A 73 -9.45 20.43 6.24
CA LEU A 73 -8.66 19.34 5.64
C LEU A 73 -7.25 19.75 5.18
N LYS A 74 -6.60 20.67 5.89
CA LYS A 74 -5.15 20.89 5.77
C LYS A 74 -4.42 19.90 6.68
N PRO A 75 -3.36 19.24 6.18
CA PRO A 75 -2.59 18.30 7.00
C PRO A 75 -1.87 19.07 8.11
N LEU A 76 -2.04 18.62 9.36
CA LEU A 76 -1.35 19.17 10.53
C LEU A 76 -0.11 18.33 10.84
N PHE A 77 -0.29 17.05 11.12
CA PHE A 77 0.80 16.10 11.36
C PHE A 77 0.35 14.64 11.15
N THR A 78 1.29 13.71 11.24
CA THR A 78 1.04 12.27 11.10
C THR A 78 1.75 11.51 12.20
N LEU A 79 1.01 10.66 12.90
CA LEU A 79 1.53 9.70 13.86
C LEU A 79 1.82 8.39 13.14
N GLN A 80 2.89 7.69 13.54
CA GLN A 80 3.34 6.48 12.87
C GLN A 80 3.67 5.39 13.89
N GLY A 81 3.23 4.16 13.60
CA GLY A 81 3.56 2.99 14.40
C GLY A 81 5.02 2.57 14.30
N ASP A 82 5.49 1.86 15.33
CA ASP A 82 6.90 1.50 15.47
C ASP A 82 7.36 0.46 14.44
N ARG A 83 6.57 -0.60 14.23
CA ARG A 83 6.93 -1.71 13.32
C ARG A 83 5.85 -2.03 12.31
N TYR A 84 6.28 -2.74 11.28
CA TYR A 84 5.44 -3.22 10.20
C TYR A 84 4.43 -4.25 10.72
N GLY A 85 3.14 -4.01 10.46
CA GLY A 85 2.03 -4.88 10.83
C GLY A 85 1.67 -4.87 12.32
N ASP A 86 2.12 -3.88 13.09
CA ASP A 86 1.68 -3.65 14.48
C ASP A 86 0.20 -3.27 14.58
N CYS A 87 -0.43 -2.95 13.45
CA CYS A 87 -1.80 -2.47 13.34
C CYS A 87 -2.03 -1.14 14.07
N PHE A 88 -1.02 -0.26 14.09
CA PHE A 88 -1.11 1.05 14.71
C PHE A 88 -2.22 1.89 14.07
N GLY A 89 -3.18 2.35 14.86
CA GLY A 89 -4.37 3.03 14.37
C GLY A 89 -5.59 2.11 14.22
N ALA A 90 -5.53 0.84 14.67
CA ALA A 90 -6.68 -0.06 14.65
C ALA A 90 -7.85 0.43 15.52
N SER A 91 -7.55 1.20 16.56
CA SER A 91 -8.53 1.92 17.36
C SER A 91 -7.94 3.26 17.78
N VAL A 92 -8.76 4.29 17.82
CA VAL A 92 -8.38 5.63 18.27
C VAL A 92 -9.45 6.16 19.22
N ALA A 93 -9.04 6.88 20.26
CA ALA A 93 -9.94 7.61 21.17
C ALA A 93 -9.32 8.98 21.51
N LEU A 94 -10.15 9.94 21.91
CA LEU A 94 -9.73 11.28 22.32
C LEU A 94 -10.08 11.50 23.79
N GLY A 95 -9.17 12.06 24.59
CA GLY A 95 -9.43 12.43 25.99
C GLY A 95 -8.28 13.21 26.61
N ASP A 96 -8.56 14.16 27.51
CA ASP A 96 -7.56 14.99 28.19
C ASP A 96 -6.90 14.22 29.35
N ILE A 97 -5.97 13.32 28.99
CA ILE A 97 -5.29 12.42 29.94
C ILE A 97 -4.25 13.19 30.77
N ASN A 98 -3.65 14.24 30.19
CA ASN A 98 -2.61 15.02 30.83
C ASN A 98 -3.15 16.18 31.70
N GLY A 99 -4.44 16.51 31.58
CA GLY A 99 -5.13 17.54 32.35
C GLY A 99 -4.82 18.97 31.91
N ASP A 100 -4.37 19.19 30.67
CA ASP A 100 -4.03 20.50 30.12
C ASP A 100 -5.21 21.22 29.45
N GLY A 101 -6.38 20.57 29.43
CA GLY A 101 -7.61 21.07 28.83
C GLY A 101 -7.77 20.74 27.35
N ASN A 102 -6.80 20.08 26.71
CA ASN A 102 -6.87 19.64 25.32
C ASN A 102 -6.85 18.11 25.25
N PRO A 103 -7.74 17.47 24.48
CA PRO A 103 -7.72 16.03 24.30
C PRO A 103 -6.43 15.49 23.67
N GLU A 104 -5.86 14.45 24.28
CA GLU A 104 -4.85 13.59 23.67
C GLU A 104 -5.45 12.66 22.61
N ILE A 105 -4.61 12.23 21.67
CA ILE A 105 -4.91 11.14 20.73
C ILE A 105 -4.36 9.84 21.31
N ILE A 106 -5.24 8.91 21.66
CA ILE A 106 -4.92 7.60 22.21
C ILE A 106 -5.06 6.57 21.09
N VAL A 107 -3.98 5.85 20.78
CA VAL A 107 -3.90 4.97 19.61
C VAL A 107 -3.56 3.54 20.01
N GLY A 108 -4.38 2.60 19.57
CA GLY A 108 -4.17 1.16 19.72
C GLY A 108 -3.34 0.56 18.59
N ALA A 109 -2.44 -0.35 18.95
CA ALA A 109 -1.65 -1.16 18.03
C ALA A 109 -1.70 -2.63 18.49
N PRO A 110 -2.79 -3.35 18.21
CA PRO A 110 -3.07 -4.66 18.80
C PRO A 110 -2.08 -5.75 18.38
N ARG A 111 -1.31 -5.58 17.30
CA ARG A 111 -0.29 -6.59 16.91
C ARG A 111 1.12 -6.18 17.29
N ALA A 112 1.29 -5.05 17.96
CA ALA A 112 2.58 -4.63 18.47
C ALA A 112 3.15 -5.66 19.47
N SER A 113 4.45 -5.89 19.36
CA SER A 113 5.22 -6.75 20.27
C SER A 113 6.11 -5.89 21.16
N ALA A 114 6.19 -6.22 22.45
CA ALA A 114 6.98 -5.47 23.43
C ALA A 114 7.94 -6.39 24.19
N GLY A 115 9.23 -6.07 24.17
CA GLY A 115 10.25 -6.93 24.77
C GLY A 115 10.28 -8.33 24.14
N SER A 116 10.09 -9.36 24.97
CA SER A 116 9.96 -10.76 24.54
C SER A 116 8.51 -11.19 24.27
N LEU A 117 7.53 -10.33 24.50
CA LEU A 117 6.11 -10.62 24.32
C LEU A 117 5.66 -10.32 22.88
N LEU A 118 5.12 -11.34 22.20
CA LEU A 118 4.66 -11.30 20.82
C LEU A 118 3.19 -10.88 20.74
N GLU A 119 2.86 -9.93 19.86
CA GLU A 119 1.50 -9.42 19.65
C GLU A 119 0.74 -9.17 20.98
N CYS A 120 1.46 -8.74 22.02
CA CYS A 120 0.86 -8.38 23.30
C CYS A 120 -0.06 -7.17 23.15
N GLY A 121 0.12 -6.40 22.07
CA GLY A 121 -0.57 -5.16 21.80
C GLY A 121 0.00 -4.02 22.63
N THR A 122 -0.14 -2.80 22.13
CA THR A 122 0.26 -1.58 22.83
C THR A 122 -0.76 -0.48 22.65
N VAL A 123 -0.84 0.40 23.64
CA VAL A 123 -1.58 1.66 23.57
C VAL A 123 -0.59 2.80 23.76
N SER A 124 -0.65 3.78 22.86
CA SER A 124 0.20 4.97 22.87
C SER A 124 -0.67 6.21 23.02
N VAL A 125 -0.21 7.18 23.80
CA VAL A 125 -0.88 8.46 24.05
C VAL A 125 -0.03 9.58 23.45
N TYR A 126 -0.63 10.38 22.56
CA TYR A 126 0.02 11.49 21.89
C TYR A 126 -0.68 12.80 22.22
N SER A 127 0.09 13.86 22.44
CA SER A 127 -0.44 15.22 22.59
C SER A 127 -1.22 15.61 21.34
N GLY A 128 -2.49 16.01 21.51
CA GLY A 128 -3.34 16.48 20.42
C GLY A 128 -2.78 17.70 19.69
N ARG A 129 -2.16 18.61 20.44
CA ARG A 129 -1.59 19.85 19.91
C ARG A 129 -0.29 19.67 19.12
N THR A 130 0.57 18.75 19.53
CA THR A 130 1.95 18.66 19.01
C THR A 130 2.26 17.36 18.29
N GLY A 131 1.45 16.31 18.49
CA GLY A 131 1.72 14.96 18.01
C GLY A 131 2.87 14.25 18.76
N ASN A 132 3.38 14.83 19.84
CA ASN A 132 4.45 14.22 20.63
C ASN A 132 3.91 13.04 21.47
N LEU A 133 4.66 11.95 21.52
CA LEU A 133 4.35 10.80 22.39
C LEU A 133 4.50 11.20 23.86
N LEU A 134 3.42 11.08 24.63
CA LEU A 134 3.38 11.36 26.06
C LEU A 134 3.59 10.10 26.90
N GLY A 135 3.03 8.98 26.44
CA GLY A 135 3.07 7.72 27.18
C GLY A 135 2.79 6.53 26.29
N LYS A 136 3.28 5.37 26.69
CA LYS A 136 3.02 4.10 26.01
C LYS A 136 3.03 2.96 27.02
N TRP A 137 2.08 2.04 26.90
CA TRP A 137 2.07 0.80 27.66
C TRP A 137 1.72 -0.41 26.76
N SER A 138 2.07 -1.60 27.23
CA SER A 138 1.95 -2.87 26.50
C SER A 138 1.17 -3.90 27.29
N GLY A 139 0.53 -4.85 26.59
CA GLY A 139 -0.03 -6.03 27.23
C GLY A 139 1.04 -6.88 27.93
N GLU A 140 0.62 -7.61 28.96
CA GLU A 140 1.51 -8.43 29.80
C GLU A 140 1.64 -9.89 29.32
N GLU A 141 0.91 -10.25 28.27
CA GLU A 141 0.80 -11.62 27.75
C GLU A 141 1.02 -11.68 26.24
N ASN A 142 1.53 -12.81 25.76
CA ASN A 142 1.63 -13.06 24.32
C ASN A 142 0.23 -13.14 23.69
N TYR A 143 0.05 -12.54 22.52
CA TYR A 143 -1.18 -12.56 21.74
C TYR A 143 -2.39 -11.96 22.45
N ALA A 144 -2.20 -11.19 23.52
CA ALA A 144 -3.28 -10.48 24.17
C ALA A 144 -3.97 -9.50 23.24
N ARG A 145 -3.22 -8.91 22.31
CA ARG A 145 -3.72 -7.92 21.36
C ARG A 145 -4.41 -6.73 22.02
N LEU A 146 -3.79 -6.23 23.10
CA LEU A 146 -4.20 -5.02 23.79
C LEU A 146 -4.29 -3.83 22.83
N GLY A 147 -5.37 -3.06 22.91
CA GLY A 147 -5.61 -1.90 22.05
C GLY A 147 -6.36 -2.26 20.78
N ALA A 148 -7.21 -3.30 20.82
CA ALA A 148 -8.06 -3.67 19.70
C ALA A 148 -9.34 -2.82 19.62
N ALA A 149 -9.84 -2.36 20.77
CA ALA A 149 -10.84 -1.30 20.89
C ALA A 149 -10.50 -0.43 22.11
N LEU A 150 -10.92 0.85 22.08
CA LEU A 150 -10.60 1.85 23.08
C LEU A 150 -11.83 2.74 23.34
N THR A 151 -11.99 3.18 24.59
CA THR A 151 -12.84 4.32 24.95
C THR A 151 -12.28 5.02 26.20
N VAL A 152 -12.69 6.26 26.44
CA VAL A 152 -12.25 7.04 27.60
C VAL A 152 -13.44 7.39 28.50
N LEU A 153 -13.21 7.41 29.81
CA LEU A 153 -14.21 7.75 30.83
C LEU A 153 -13.51 7.99 32.16
N ASP A 154 -14.08 8.80 33.06
CA ASP A 154 -13.55 8.94 34.43
C ASP A 154 -14.16 7.84 35.34
N TRP A 155 -13.52 6.67 35.36
CA TRP A 155 -14.04 5.48 36.04
C TRP A 155 -13.89 5.59 37.57
N ASN A 156 -12.76 6.11 38.03
CA ASN A 156 -12.48 6.26 39.46
C ASN A 156 -12.94 7.61 40.05
N GLN A 157 -13.47 8.52 39.22
CA GLN A 157 -13.97 9.85 39.60
C GLN A 157 -12.89 10.75 40.19
N ASP A 158 -11.66 10.65 39.67
CA ASP A 158 -10.53 11.46 40.12
C ASP A 158 -10.34 12.76 39.32
N GLY A 159 -11.19 12.97 38.31
CA GLY A 159 -11.19 14.14 37.43
C GLY A 159 -10.22 14.04 36.24
N ILE A 160 -9.44 12.96 36.13
CA ILE A 160 -8.63 12.64 34.96
C ILE A 160 -9.31 11.47 34.21
N PRO A 161 -9.55 11.57 32.90
CA PRO A 161 -10.13 10.46 32.14
C PRO A 161 -9.24 9.20 32.21
N ASP A 162 -9.86 8.07 32.49
CA ASP A 162 -9.29 6.74 32.43
C ASP A 162 -9.49 6.11 31.04
N VAL A 163 -8.70 5.08 30.73
CA VAL A 163 -8.70 4.44 29.41
C VAL A 163 -9.17 2.99 29.53
N ALA A 164 -10.34 2.69 28.98
CA ALA A 164 -10.82 1.33 28.82
C ALA A 164 -10.31 0.73 27.50
N VAL A 165 -9.63 -0.42 27.60
CA VAL A 165 -8.91 -1.05 26.48
C VAL A 165 -9.35 -2.50 26.34
N SER A 166 -9.60 -2.94 25.11
CA SER A 166 -9.90 -4.35 24.84
C SER A 166 -8.72 -5.15 24.29
N SER A 167 -8.78 -6.44 24.59
CA SER A 167 -7.99 -7.56 24.11
C SER A 167 -8.94 -8.61 23.56
N HIS A 168 -9.87 -8.22 22.66
CA HIS A 168 -11.01 -9.06 22.27
C HIS A 168 -10.62 -10.35 21.52
N ASN A 169 -9.38 -10.43 21.05
CA ASN A 169 -8.78 -11.60 20.39
C ASN A 169 -7.81 -12.36 21.31
N LEU A 170 -7.84 -12.10 22.63
CA LEU A 170 -7.02 -12.80 23.62
C LEU A 170 -7.19 -14.31 23.44
N ASP A 171 -6.09 -14.97 23.08
CA ASP A 171 -6.03 -16.40 22.80
C ASP A 171 -4.80 -17.01 23.49
N PRO A 172 -4.89 -17.33 24.80
CA PRO A 172 -3.76 -17.81 25.57
C PRO A 172 -3.32 -19.24 25.17
N ASN A 173 -4.15 -19.99 24.45
CA ASN A 173 -3.92 -21.42 24.12
C ASN A 173 -4.12 -21.81 22.65
N GLY A 174 -4.52 -20.90 21.76
CA GLY A 174 -4.75 -21.15 20.34
C GLY A 174 -6.18 -21.57 19.94
N ALA A 175 -7.20 -21.44 20.80
CA ALA A 175 -8.51 -22.07 20.61
C ALA A 175 -9.75 -21.21 20.90
N ASP A 176 -9.74 -20.38 21.95
CA ASP A 176 -10.95 -19.71 22.44
C ASP A 176 -10.73 -18.19 22.46
N ARG A 177 -11.44 -17.46 21.58
CA ARG A 177 -11.42 -15.98 21.48
C ARG A 177 -12.31 -15.36 22.57
N ASP A 178 -11.99 -15.59 23.83
CA ASP A 178 -12.82 -15.18 24.96
C ASP A 178 -12.95 -13.65 25.07
N GLY A 179 -11.83 -12.95 24.84
CA GLY A 179 -11.74 -11.50 24.95
C GLY A 179 -11.59 -11.00 26.38
N ARG A 180 -10.96 -9.83 26.55
CA ARG A 180 -10.77 -9.15 27.85
C ARG A 180 -10.93 -7.65 27.68
N VAL A 181 -11.49 -6.99 28.69
CA VAL A 181 -11.54 -5.53 28.80
C VAL A 181 -10.90 -5.12 30.11
N THR A 182 -10.02 -4.13 30.06
CA THR A 182 -9.29 -3.61 31.22
C THR A 182 -9.39 -2.10 31.24
N VAL A 183 -9.69 -1.51 32.40
CA VAL A 183 -9.68 -0.07 32.64
C VAL A 183 -8.37 0.30 33.30
N TYR A 184 -7.62 1.20 32.66
CA TYR A 184 -6.36 1.73 33.17
C TYR A 184 -6.56 3.16 33.64
N SER A 185 -6.00 3.51 34.79
CA SER A 185 -6.05 4.89 35.26
C SER A 185 -5.30 5.82 34.32
N GLY A 186 -5.93 6.93 33.92
CA GLY A 186 -5.26 7.95 33.10
C GLY A 186 -4.09 8.61 33.82
N ARG A 187 -4.12 8.65 35.15
CA ARG A 187 -3.12 9.31 35.99
C ARG A 187 -1.80 8.54 36.11
N ASP A 188 -1.86 7.23 36.32
CA ASP A 188 -0.69 6.41 36.65
C ASP A 188 -0.61 5.06 35.93
N HIS A 189 -1.57 4.78 35.03
CA HIS A 189 -1.70 3.55 34.27
C HIS A 189 -1.92 2.28 35.12
N SER A 190 -2.28 2.41 36.41
CA SER A 190 -2.67 1.27 37.23
C SER A 190 -3.98 0.66 36.73
N ILE A 191 -4.14 -0.65 36.89
CA ILE A 191 -5.39 -1.34 36.54
C ILE A 191 -6.44 -1.01 37.59
N LEU A 192 -7.54 -0.40 37.17
CA LEU A 192 -8.67 -0.07 38.02
C LEU A 192 -9.68 -1.22 38.07
N GLU A 193 -9.94 -1.88 36.94
CA GLU A 193 -10.89 -2.99 36.82
C GLU A 193 -10.59 -3.84 35.57
N SER A 194 -10.98 -5.13 35.58
CA SER A 194 -10.83 -6.01 34.41
C SER A 194 -11.89 -7.10 34.36
N TRP A 195 -12.37 -7.41 33.15
CA TRP A 195 -13.33 -8.47 32.88
C TRP A 195 -12.84 -9.38 31.76
N GLU A 196 -12.95 -10.69 32.00
CA GLU A 196 -12.62 -11.73 31.02
C GLU A 196 -13.89 -12.39 30.50
N GLY A 197 -13.97 -12.53 29.17
CA GLY A 197 -15.04 -13.26 28.52
C GLY A 197 -14.90 -14.76 28.70
N LYS A 198 -15.90 -15.51 28.24
CA LYS A 198 -15.92 -16.98 28.31
C LYS A 198 -16.51 -17.59 27.05
N ASN A 199 -16.03 -18.79 26.69
CA ASN A 199 -16.56 -19.63 25.61
C ASN A 199 -16.53 -18.96 24.22
N GLY A 200 -15.47 -18.23 23.91
CA GLY A 200 -15.24 -17.60 22.61
C GLY A 200 -16.19 -16.44 22.29
N GLU A 201 -16.76 -15.79 23.32
CA GLU A 201 -17.76 -14.74 23.12
C GLU A 201 -17.22 -13.41 22.57
N GLY A 202 -15.89 -13.25 22.53
CA GLY A 202 -15.22 -12.07 21.98
C GLY A 202 -15.51 -10.80 22.75
N LEU A 203 -15.43 -10.85 24.09
CA LEU A 203 -15.70 -9.70 24.96
C LEU A 203 -14.79 -8.52 24.60
N GLY A 204 -15.40 -7.35 24.41
CA GLY A 204 -14.73 -6.09 24.11
C GLY A 204 -14.48 -5.84 22.62
N LEU A 205 -15.29 -6.41 21.71
CA LEU A 205 -15.15 -6.10 20.28
C LEU A 205 -15.37 -4.60 20.01
N SER A 206 -16.38 -4.01 20.63
CA SER A 206 -16.65 -2.57 20.61
C SER A 206 -16.81 -2.07 22.05
N LEU A 207 -16.26 -0.88 22.32
CA LEU A 207 -16.38 -0.18 23.58
C LEU A 207 -16.98 1.21 23.34
N ALA A 208 -17.79 1.68 24.28
CA ALA A 208 -18.28 3.05 24.34
C ALA A 208 -18.44 3.47 25.80
N SER A 209 -18.55 4.77 26.03
CA SER A 209 -18.84 5.34 27.34
C SER A 209 -19.88 6.46 27.23
N GLY A 210 -20.65 6.66 28.28
CA GLY A 210 -21.67 7.72 28.35
C GLY A 210 -22.56 7.55 29.58
N ASP A 211 -23.16 8.64 30.04
CA ASP A 211 -24.10 8.65 31.18
C ASP A 211 -25.45 8.10 30.72
N VAL A 212 -25.59 6.77 30.77
CA VAL A 212 -26.79 6.07 30.29
C VAL A 212 -27.79 5.79 31.41
N ASP A 213 -27.39 5.99 32.66
CA ASP A 213 -28.27 5.83 33.82
C ASP A 213 -28.72 7.14 34.49
N GLY A 214 -28.24 8.28 33.98
CA GLY A 214 -28.69 9.62 34.33
C GLY A 214 -28.14 10.13 35.67
N ASP A 215 -27.01 9.60 36.15
CA ASP A 215 -26.38 10.02 37.40
C ASP A 215 -25.32 11.13 37.23
N GLY A 216 -25.08 11.56 36.00
CA GLY A 216 -24.08 12.56 35.64
C GLY A 216 -22.67 11.99 35.46
N LYS A 217 -22.49 10.67 35.46
CA LYS A 217 -21.19 9.98 35.31
C LYS A 217 -21.28 9.00 34.15
N PRO A 218 -20.19 8.84 33.37
CA PRO A 218 -20.20 7.92 32.25
C PRO A 218 -20.04 6.47 32.70
N GLU A 219 -20.94 5.60 32.24
CA GLU A 219 -20.80 4.15 32.35
C GLU A 219 -19.90 3.58 31.24
N LEU A 220 -19.36 2.38 31.48
CA LEU A 220 -18.65 1.61 30.45
C LEU A 220 -19.62 0.64 29.75
N ILE A 221 -19.69 0.72 28.42
CA ILE A 221 -20.49 -0.17 27.57
C ILE A 221 -19.55 -1.11 26.83
N VAL A 222 -19.77 -2.42 27.01
CA VAL A 222 -18.92 -3.49 26.48
C VAL A 222 -19.75 -4.46 25.65
N SER A 223 -19.31 -4.76 24.43
CA SER A 223 -19.98 -5.76 23.59
C SER A 223 -19.28 -7.11 23.51
N ALA A 224 -20.05 -8.18 23.32
CA ALA A 224 -19.61 -9.55 23.06
C ALA A 224 -20.51 -10.18 21.98
N PRO A 225 -20.32 -9.85 20.69
CA PRO A 225 -21.24 -10.24 19.63
C PRO A 225 -21.19 -11.72 19.26
N LEU A 226 -20.17 -12.46 19.70
CA LEU A 226 -20.07 -13.91 19.48
C LEU A 226 -20.71 -14.72 20.62
N TYR A 227 -21.22 -14.05 21.65
CA TYR A 227 -21.94 -14.70 22.76
C TYR A 227 -23.08 -15.60 22.26
N SER A 228 -23.20 -16.77 22.87
CA SER A 228 -24.25 -17.76 22.62
C SER A 228 -25.03 -18.03 23.89
N GLY A 229 -26.33 -17.72 23.88
CA GLY A 229 -27.26 -18.11 24.95
C GLY A 229 -27.54 -19.62 24.98
N ALA A 230 -28.24 -20.09 26.01
CA ALA A 230 -28.53 -21.52 26.22
C ALA A 230 -29.19 -22.20 25.00
N ASP A 231 -30.07 -21.49 24.29
CA ASP A 231 -30.83 -21.99 23.13
C ASP A 231 -30.49 -21.25 21.82
N MET A 232 -29.47 -20.39 21.81
CA MET A 232 -29.14 -19.51 20.67
C MET A 232 -27.65 -19.49 20.37
N THR A 233 -27.29 -19.61 19.10
CA THR A 233 -25.90 -19.55 18.65
C THR A 233 -25.55 -18.13 18.20
N ARG A 234 -24.48 -17.53 18.73
CA ARG A 234 -23.96 -16.21 18.34
C ARG A 234 -25.03 -15.11 18.27
N ASN A 235 -25.97 -15.10 19.20
CA ASN A 235 -26.98 -14.04 19.26
C ASN A 235 -26.38 -12.72 19.75
N GLY A 236 -25.23 -12.75 20.42
CA GLY A 236 -24.52 -11.56 20.87
C GLY A 236 -25.14 -10.91 22.12
N ARG A 237 -24.32 -10.15 22.85
CA ARG A 237 -24.75 -9.39 24.02
C ARG A 237 -24.00 -8.07 24.19
N VAL A 238 -24.61 -7.14 24.89
CA VAL A 238 -24.04 -5.86 25.35
C VAL A 238 -24.21 -5.77 26.86
N LEU A 239 -23.14 -5.40 27.56
CA LEU A 239 -23.05 -5.26 29.00
C LEU A 239 -22.74 -3.80 29.34
N VAL A 240 -23.41 -3.26 30.36
CA VAL A 240 -23.16 -1.91 30.88
C VAL A 240 -22.65 -2.03 32.31
N PHE A 241 -21.57 -1.33 32.64
CA PHE A 241 -20.95 -1.36 33.95
C PHE A 241 -20.89 0.04 34.56
N ARG A 242 -21.28 0.13 35.83
CA ARG A 242 -21.22 1.32 36.67
C ARG A 242 -20.44 0.99 37.94
N GLY A 243 -19.12 0.90 37.81
CA GLY A 243 -18.23 0.49 38.91
C GLY A 243 -18.37 -0.97 39.33
N GLY A 244 -17.24 -1.62 39.65
CA GLY A 244 -17.20 -3.00 40.16
C GLY A 244 -17.43 -4.10 39.11
N ALA A 245 -17.38 -5.35 39.58
CA ALA A 245 -17.25 -6.52 38.71
C ALA A 245 -18.54 -6.98 37.99
N ALA A 246 -19.73 -6.57 38.46
CA ALA A 246 -21.01 -7.05 37.91
C ALA A 246 -21.63 -6.00 36.96
N PRO A 247 -22.17 -6.41 35.80
CA PRO A 247 -22.88 -5.49 34.91
C PRO A 247 -24.17 -5.01 35.57
N MET A 248 -24.47 -3.72 35.43
CA MET A 248 -25.75 -3.15 35.88
C MET A 248 -26.89 -3.46 34.90
N PHE A 249 -26.56 -3.68 33.63
CA PHE A 249 -27.51 -3.97 32.57
C PHE A 249 -26.93 -4.93 31.54
N GLU A 250 -27.78 -5.79 30.98
CA GLU A 250 -27.43 -6.71 29.89
C GLU A 250 -28.54 -6.69 28.83
N SER A 251 -28.13 -6.51 27.57
CA SER A 251 -28.99 -6.65 26.39
C SER A 251 -28.48 -7.78 25.50
N ARG A 252 -29.40 -8.56 24.90
CA ARG A 252 -29.07 -9.74 24.09
C ARG A 252 -29.80 -9.72 22.75
N GLY A 253 -29.17 -10.26 21.72
CA GLY A 253 -29.82 -10.46 20.42
C GLY A 253 -31.00 -11.39 20.52
N LYS A 254 -32.01 -11.14 19.68
CA LYS A 254 -33.32 -11.81 19.71
C LYS A 254 -33.30 -13.14 18.94
N ARG A 255 -32.31 -13.36 18.05
CA ARG A 255 -32.19 -14.53 17.17
C ARG A 255 -30.74 -15.03 17.10
N SER A 256 -30.56 -16.27 16.67
CA SER A 256 -29.20 -16.81 16.42
C SER A 256 -28.53 -16.04 15.29
N TYR A 257 -27.24 -15.78 15.44
CA TYR A 257 -26.37 -15.06 14.51
C TYR A 257 -26.69 -13.57 14.33
N ASP A 258 -27.47 -12.92 15.20
CA ASP A 258 -27.73 -11.48 15.11
C ASP A 258 -26.44 -10.62 15.17
N GLU A 259 -25.38 -11.15 15.81
CA GLU A 259 -24.16 -10.42 16.16
C GLU A 259 -24.47 -9.12 16.92
N HIS A 260 -25.43 -9.20 17.85
CA HIS A 260 -25.90 -8.07 18.65
C HIS A 260 -24.73 -7.45 19.44
N GLY A 261 -24.54 -6.14 19.28
CA GLY A 261 -23.39 -5.43 19.85
C GLY A 261 -22.16 -5.40 18.93
N ARG A 262 -22.32 -5.59 17.62
CA ARG A 262 -21.21 -5.42 16.67
C ARG A 262 -20.55 -4.05 16.83
N LYS A 263 -21.37 -3.01 16.97
CA LYS A 263 -20.99 -1.65 17.35
C LYS A 263 -21.90 -1.16 18.45
N VAL A 264 -21.35 -0.40 19.39
CA VAL A 264 -22.09 0.28 20.46
C VAL A 264 -21.72 1.76 20.51
N ALA A 265 -22.68 2.60 20.87
CA ALA A 265 -22.50 4.03 21.12
C ALA A 265 -23.42 4.49 22.24
N ALA A 266 -23.09 5.62 22.87
CA ALA A 266 -23.93 6.30 23.86
C ALA A 266 -24.10 7.76 23.48
N PHE A 267 -25.34 8.21 23.32
CA PHE A 267 -25.66 9.62 23.07
C PHE A 267 -27.15 9.87 23.26
N ASP A 268 -27.49 11.10 23.65
CA ASP A 268 -28.86 11.55 23.83
C ASP A 268 -29.58 11.69 22.48
N LEU A 269 -30.38 10.69 22.10
CA LEU A 269 -31.15 10.67 20.85
C LEU A 269 -32.54 11.27 21.06
N ASP A 270 -33.10 11.20 22.26
CA ASP A 270 -34.44 11.70 22.56
C ASP A 270 -34.51 13.16 23.06
N GLY A 271 -33.36 13.75 23.38
CA GLY A 271 -33.19 15.12 23.85
C GLY A 271 -33.50 15.31 25.33
N ASP A 272 -33.52 14.24 26.14
CA ASP A 272 -33.85 14.30 27.57
C ASP A 272 -32.63 14.66 28.45
N GLY A 273 -31.43 14.74 27.87
CA GLY A 273 -30.18 15.06 28.54
C GLY A 273 -29.46 13.84 29.13
N ILE A 274 -29.98 12.63 28.94
CA ILE A 274 -29.38 11.35 29.34
C ILE A 274 -28.96 10.61 28.06
N ALA A 275 -27.83 9.92 28.08
CA ALA A 275 -27.38 9.20 26.91
C ALA A 275 -28.22 7.93 26.68
N ASP A 276 -28.66 7.71 25.44
CA ASP A 276 -29.29 6.45 25.04
C ASP A 276 -28.24 5.41 24.65
N LEU A 277 -28.48 4.15 25.00
CA LEU A 277 -27.67 3.02 24.55
C LEU A 277 -28.05 2.64 23.12
N VAL A 278 -27.13 2.84 22.17
CA VAL A 278 -27.35 2.52 20.75
C VAL A 278 -26.53 1.30 20.34
N ILE A 279 -27.19 0.33 19.70
CA ILE A 279 -26.64 -0.99 19.39
C ILE A 279 -26.83 -1.35 17.92
N GLY A 280 -25.74 -1.77 17.28
CA GLY A 280 -25.72 -2.32 15.92
C GLY A 280 -25.71 -3.85 15.91
N SER A 281 -26.55 -4.42 15.04
CA SER A 281 -26.74 -5.87 14.88
C SER A 281 -26.77 -6.22 13.38
N PRO A 282 -25.64 -6.30 12.69
CA PRO A 282 -25.57 -6.40 11.23
C PRO A 282 -26.21 -7.68 10.67
N LYS A 283 -26.34 -8.74 11.46
CA LYS A 283 -26.93 -10.00 10.97
C LYS A 283 -28.33 -10.25 11.51
N ALA A 284 -28.99 -9.21 12.03
CA ALA A 284 -30.39 -9.26 12.41
C ALA A 284 -31.26 -9.68 11.20
N GLY A 285 -32.00 -10.78 11.35
CA GLY A 285 -32.84 -11.37 10.29
C GLY A 285 -32.60 -12.87 10.04
N GLY A 286 -31.53 -13.44 10.60
CA GLY A 286 -31.18 -14.86 10.48
C GLY A 286 -30.20 -15.16 9.34
N GLU A 287 -29.68 -16.39 9.33
CA GLU A 287 -28.52 -16.87 8.53
C GLU A 287 -28.60 -16.56 7.02
N PHE A 288 -29.81 -16.41 6.46
CA PHE A 288 -30.05 -16.27 5.02
C PHE A 288 -30.53 -14.89 4.53
N THR A 289 -30.94 -13.97 5.41
CA THR A 289 -31.51 -12.66 4.99
C THR A 289 -30.59 -11.48 5.25
N ARG A 290 -29.68 -11.57 6.24
CA ARG A 290 -28.64 -10.57 6.58
C ARG A 290 -29.11 -9.10 6.57
N GLY A 291 -30.34 -8.80 6.99
CA GLY A 291 -30.93 -7.45 6.89
C GLY A 291 -30.30 -6.40 7.82
N GLY A 292 -29.73 -6.81 8.95
CA GLY A 292 -29.12 -5.89 9.92
C GLY A 292 -30.13 -5.01 10.67
N ALA A 293 -29.71 -4.46 11.80
CA ALA A 293 -30.55 -3.60 12.62
C ALA A 293 -29.74 -2.59 13.45
N VAL A 294 -30.38 -1.46 13.74
CA VAL A 294 -29.95 -0.48 14.73
C VAL A 294 -31.09 -0.26 15.72
N ALA A 295 -30.78 -0.29 17.01
CA ALA A 295 -31.74 -0.01 18.08
C ALA A 295 -31.13 0.92 19.14
N ALA A 296 -31.95 1.82 19.69
CA ALA A 296 -31.58 2.74 20.76
C ALA A 296 -32.53 2.56 21.97
N TYR A 297 -31.97 2.51 23.17
CA TYR A 297 -32.69 2.29 24.43
C TYR A 297 -32.34 3.37 25.45
N ASN A 298 -33.35 3.99 26.04
CA ASN A 298 -33.19 4.82 27.22
C ASN A 298 -33.22 3.89 28.44
N LEU A 299 -32.09 3.74 29.14
CA LEU A 299 -32.00 2.75 30.23
C LEU A 299 -32.72 3.19 31.51
N VAL A 300 -32.97 4.49 31.67
CA VAL A 300 -33.67 5.04 32.83
C VAL A 300 -35.17 4.77 32.72
N SER A 301 -35.77 5.06 31.56
CA SER A 301 -37.18 4.80 31.30
C SER A 301 -37.46 3.33 30.93
N GLY A 302 -36.45 2.63 30.41
CA GLY A 302 -36.57 1.30 29.81
C GLY A 302 -37.28 1.31 28.45
N GLU A 303 -37.49 2.49 27.86
CA GLU A 303 -38.19 2.64 26.59
C GLU A 303 -37.25 2.41 25.39
N LEU A 304 -37.82 1.84 24.33
CA LEU A 304 -37.19 1.74 23.02
C LEU A 304 -37.35 3.10 22.33
N VAL A 305 -36.25 3.84 22.18
CA VAL A 305 -36.24 5.18 21.58
C VAL A 305 -36.32 5.10 20.06
N MET A 306 -35.62 4.13 19.47
CA MET A 306 -35.58 3.92 18.03
C MET A 306 -35.28 2.45 17.71
N GLU A 307 -35.93 1.90 16.67
CA GLU A 307 -35.54 0.61 16.08
C GLU A 307 -35.71 0.68 14.57
N LYS A 308 -34.68 0.21 13.86
CA LYS A 308 -34.66 0.10 12.41
C LYS A 308 -34.08 -1.25 12.02
N GLU A 309 -34.93 -2.14 11.53
CA GLU A 309 -34.49 -3.35 10.79
C GLU A 309 -34.29 -2.99 9.30
N GLY A 310 -33.22 -3.53 8.69
CA GLY A 310 -33.01 -3.43 7.25
C GLY A 310 -34.00 -4.28 6.45
N TRP A 311 -34.23 -3.90 5.20
CA TRP A 311 -35.13 -4.56 4.24
C TRP A 311 -34.33 -5.13 3.07
N PHE A 312 -34.90 -6.10 2.33
CA PHE A 312 -34.30 -6.71 1.13
C PHE A 312 -33.45 -5.72 0.30
N GLY A 313 -32.13 -5.90 0.32
CA GLY A 313 -31.14 -5.02 -0.34
C GLY A 313 -30.28 -4.17 0.60
N LEU A 314 -30.64 -4.04 1.88
CA LEU A 314 -29.86 -3.37 2.94
C LEU A 314 -29.10 -4.43 3.77
N GLN A 315 -28.11 -5.11 3.21
CA GLN A 315 -27.42 -6.15 3.97
C GLN A 315 -26.52 -5.54 5.05
N GLU A 316 -26.46 -6.12 6.25
CA GLU A 316 -25.44 -5.79 7.26
C GLU A 316 -25.45 -4.36 7.84
N LEU A 317 -26.64 -3.74 7.95
CA LEU A 317 -26.88 -2.46 8.62
C LEU A 317 -26.49 -2.49 10.13
N GLY A 318 -25.83 -1.44 10.60
CA GLY A 318 -25.37 -1.34 12.00
C GLY A 318 -23.96 -1.88 12.21
N THR A 319 -23.17 -1.94 11.13
CA THR A 319 -21.74 -2.29 11.21
C THR A 319 -20.94 -1.18 11.89
N ASP A 320 -21.30 0.07 11.65
CA ASP A 320 -20.80 1.24 12.36
C ASP A 320 -21.96 2.20 12.67
N ILE A 321 -21.87 2.96 13.76
CA ILE A 321 -22.94 3.81 14.27
C ILE A 321 -22.33 5.04 14.92
N VAL A 322 -22.79 6.24 14.52
CA VAL A 322 -22.35 7.51 15.07
C VAL A 322 -23.56 8.45 15.26
N PRO A 323 -23.62 9.22 16.36
CA PRO A 323 -24.62 10.27 16.53
C PRO A 323 -24.53 11.34 15.45
N PHE A 324 -25.67 11.86 15.00
CA PHE A 324 -25.75 13.03 14.16
C PHE A 324 -26.71 14.06 14.79
N ALA A 325 -26.15 15.19 15.23
CA ALA A 325 -26.92 16.30 15.79
C ALA A 325 -26.55 17.61 15.07
N GLN A 326 -27.48 18.16 14.28
CA GLN A 326 -27.31 19.48 13.66
C GLN A 326 -28.09 20.53 14.43
N ARG A 327 -27.50 21.72 14.60
CA ARG A 327 -28.16 22.84 15.30
C ARG A 327 -29.52 23.15 14.67
N GLY A 328 -30.59 22.96 15.44
CA GLY A 328 -31.96 23.22 14.99
C GLY A 328 -32.65 22.05 14.26
N GLN A 329 -32.05 20.86 14.23
CA GLN A 329 -32.68 19.63 13.77
C GLN A 329 -32.82 18.61 14.90
N GLU A 330 -33.77 17.68 14.75
CA GLU A 330 -33.89 16.55 15.68
C GLU A 330 -32.65 15.65 15.58
N PRO A 331 -32.17 15.10 16.71
CA PRO A 331 -31.10 14.12 16.72
C PRO A 331 -31.42 12.92 15.81
N ALA A 332 -30.37 12.41 15.17
CA ALA A 332 -30.42 11.31 14.23
C ALA A 332 -29.22 10.39 14.41
N VAL A 333 -29.24 9.26 13.70
CA VAL A 333 -28.20 8.24 13.76
C VAL A 333 -27.65 7.99 12.37
N LEU A 334 -26.34 8.10 12.23
CA LEU A 334 -25.64 7.68 11.03
C LEU A 334 -25.21 6.22 11.20
N ALA A 335 -25.66 5.34 10.31
CA ALA A 335 -25.44 3.90 10.39
C ALA A 335 -24.80 3.37 9.11
N GLY A 336 -23.68 2.65 9.26
CA GLY A 336 -22.95 2.01 8.16
C GLY A 336 -23.45 0.60 7.84
N SER A 337 -23.18 0.15 6.61
CA SER A 337 -23.44 -1.20 6.11
C SER A 337 -22.17 -1.80 5.49
N ARG A 338 -21.97 -3.12 5.66
CA ARG A 338 -20.86 -3.85 5.02
C ARG A 338 -21.02 -4.04 3.50
N VAL A 339 -22.18 -3.72 2.92
CA VAL A 339 -22.39 -3.80 1.46
C VAL A 339 -22.23 -2.44 0.74
N GLY A 340 -21.60 -1.46 1.38
CA GLY A 340 -21.11 -0.26 0.69
C GLY A 340 -22.06 0.94 0.72
N ALA A 341 -22.75 1.17 1.83
CA ALA A 341 -23.61 2.34 2.02
C ALA A 341 -23.63 2.82 3.48
N ALA A 342 -23.98 4.09 3.67
CA ALA A 342 -24.29 4.67 4.98
C ALA A 342 -25.67 5.35 4.97
N TYR A 343 -26.37 5.32 6.10
CA TYR A 343 -27.76 5.76 6.21
C TYR A 343 -27.91 6.74 7.37
N LEU A 344 -28.53 7.89 7.10
CA LEU A 344 -28.98 8.82 8.14
C LEU A 344 -30.42 8.47 8.53
N LEU A 345 -30.62 8.07 9.79
CA LEU A 345 -31.88 7.59 10.34
C LEU A 345 -32.40 8.56 11.40
N GLY A 346 -33.65 9.00 11.26
CA GLY A 346 -34.30 9.82 12.29
C GLY A 346 -34.67 8.98 13.52
N ARG A 347 -35.01 9.68 14.62
CA ARG A 347 -35.50 9.05 15.87
C ARG A 347 -36.68 8.09 15.65
N ASP A 348 -37.54 8.35 14.66
CA ASP A 348 -38.66 7.48 14.31
C ASP A 348 -38.27 6.24 13.47
N GLY A 349 -36.98 6.00 13.29
CA GLY A 349 -36.43 4.92 12.46
C GLY A 349 -36.61 5.13 10.95
N LYS A 350 -37.12 6.29 10.51
CA LYS A 350 -37.26 6.58 9.08
C LYS A 350 -35.94 7.04 8.49
N LEU A 351 -35.70 6.62 7.25
CA LEU A 351 -34.55 7.04 6.45
C LEU A 351 -34.70 8.53 6.09
N ILE A 352 -33.73 9.34 6.50
CA ILE A 352 -33.61 10.76 6.16
C ILE A 352 -32.79 10.93 4.88
N HIS A 353 -31.65 10.23 4.80
CA HIS A 353 -30.72 10.29 3.68
C HIS A 353 -29.94 8.97 3.53
N GLU A 354 -29.61 8.61 2.30
CA GLU A 354 -28.76 7.46 1.95
C GLU A 354 -27.51 7.95 1.23
N PHE A 355 -26.35 7.53 1.72
CA PHE A 355 -25.05 7.82 1.15
C PHE A 355 -24.53 6.56 0.47
N ASN A 356 -24.34 6.63 -0.85
CA ASN A 356 -23.84 5.52 -1.65
C ASN A 356 -22.41 5.82 -2.10
N GLY A 357 -21.52 4.84 -1.93
CA GLY A 357 -20.18 4.85 -2.52
C GLY A 357 -20.16 4.36 -3.95
N ASP A 358 -18.96 4.26 -4.52
CA ASP A 358 -18.76 3.57 -5.80
C ASP A 358 -18.96 2.05 -5.63
N GLU A 359 -19.38 1.34 -6.69
CA GLU A 359 -19.75 -0.10 -6.63
C GLU A 359 -18.61 -1.02 -6.14
N ALA A 360 -17.37 -0.51 -6.08
CA ALA A 360 -16.17 -1.23 -5.67
C ALA A 360 -15.72 -0.96 -4.23
N GLU A 361 -16.41 -0.14 -3.43
CA GLU A 361 -15.96 0.27 -2.09
C GLU A 361 -16.87 -0.23 -0.95
N VAL A 362 -16.28 -0.65 0.19
CA VAL A 362 -17.04 -0.86 1.44
C VAL A 362 -17.24 0.51 2.09
N PHE A 363 -18.09 1.32 1.46
CA PHE A 363 -18.47 2.65 1.91
C PHE A 363 -19.33 2.59 3.19
N GLY A 364 -19.07 3.49 4.14
CA GLY A 364 -19.75 3.45 5.45
C GLY A 364 -19.06 2.53 6.47
N HIS A 365 -17.80 2.16 6.23
CA HIS A 365 -17.03 1.29 7.13
C HIS A 365 -16.71 1.97 8.47
N SER A 366 -16.38 3.27 8.41
CA SER A 366 -16.20 4.12 9.57
C SER A 366 -16.89 5.46 9.34
N LEU A 367 -17.45 6.04 10.38
CA LEU A 367 -18.21 7.29 10.30
C LEU A 367 -17.68 8.29 11.32
N ALA A 368 -17.77 9.58 11.00
CA ALA A 368 -17.54 10.65 11.96
C ALA A 368 -18.38 11.87 11.61
N VAL A 369 -18.74 12.63 12.64
CA VAL A 369 -19.51 13.88 12.52
C VAL A 369 -18.74 14.98 13.23
N MET A 370 -18.63 16.13 12.56
CA MET A 370 -18.04 17.36 13.10
C MET A 370 -19.15 18.34 13.42
N TYR A 371 -19.06 18.98 14.59
CA TYR A 371 -20.08 19.92 15.06
C TYR A 371 -19.62 21.37 14.91
N GLY A 372 -20.57 22.28 14.71
CA GLY A 372 -20.31 23.72 14.82
C GLY A 372 -19.67 24.42 13.62
N THR A 373 -19.60 23.77 12.45
CA THR A 373 -19.01 24.37 11.23
C THR A 373 -20.01 24.44 10.06
N ASP A 374 -19.83 25.44 9.20
CA ASP A 374 -20.55 25.57 7.91
C ASP A 374 -19.89 24.69 6.80
N GLU A 375 -18.79 24.00 7.12
CA GLU A 375 -17.98 23.22 6.17
C GLU A 375 -18.36 21.72 6.16
N ALA A 376 -17.41 20.81 5.92
CA ALA A 376 -17.65 19.38 5.97
C ALA A 376 -18.11 18.95 7.36
N GLN A 377 -19.30 18.36 7.45
CA GLN A 377 -19.95 17.96 8.70
C GLN A 377 -19.90 16.44 8.91
N ILE A 378 -19.73 15.67 7.84
CA ILE A 378 -19.71 14.20 7.89
C ILE A 378 -18.48 13.70 7.15
N ALA A 379 -17.76 12.76 7.77
CA ALA A 379 -16.75 11.97 7.09
C ALA A 379 -17.20 10.50 7.02
N VAL A 380 -17.14 9.93 5.82
CA VAL A 380 -17.46 8.53 5.57
C VAL A 380 -16.21 7.82 5.06
N GLY A 381 -15.66 6.94 5.88
CA GLY A 381 -14.58 6.04 5.51
C GLY A 381 -15.10 4.94 4.59
N ALA A 382 -14.34 4.70 3.53
CA ALA A 382 -14.60 3.68 2.55
C ALA A 382 -13.30 2.90 2.32
N VAL A 383 -13.29 1.65 2.77
CA VAL A 383 -12.14 0.76 2.53
C VAL A 383 -12.45 -0.02 1.26
N SER A 384 -11.57 0.06 0.25
CA SER A 384 -11.88 -0.50 -1.07
C SER A 384 -12.02 -2.02 -1.06
N GLY A 385 -13.04 -2.47 -1.80
CA GLY A 385 -13.19 -3.84 -2.32
C GLY A 385 -12.52 -3.98 -3.69
N LEU A 386 -12.61 -5.18 -4.25
CA LEU A 386 -11.71 -5.81 -5.24
C LEU A 386 -11.48 -5.13 -6.62
N ASN A 387 -11.88 -3.87 -6.87
CA ASN A 387 -12.11 -3.43 -8.26
C ASN A 387 -11.66 -2.02 -8.71
N GLN A 388 -10.68 -1.37 -8.09
CA GLN A 388 -10.03 -0.18 -8.68
C GLN A 388 -8.53 -0.40 -8.92
N ASN A 389 -7.95 0.35 -9.87
CA ASN A 389 -6.57 0.29 -10.36
C ASN A 389 -5.45 0.47 -9.28
N ARG A 390 -5.82 0.53 -7.99
CA ARG A 390 -4.98 0.41 -6.81
C ARG A 390 -5.70 -0.51 -5.83
N PHE A 391 -5.19 -1.72 -5.66
CA PHE A 391 -5.86 -2.75 -4.85
C PHE A 391 -5.89 -2.32 -3.37
N MET A 392 -7.08 -2.19 -2.77
CA MET A 392 -7.31 -2.00 -1.32
C MET A 392 -6.73 -0.74 -0.63
N SER A 393 -6.48 0.37 -1.34
CA SER A 393 -6.26 1.67 -0.67
C SER A 393 -7.58 2.20 -0.11
N GLY A 394 -7.61 2.64 1.14
CA GLY A 394 -8.82 3.24 1.72
C GLY A 394 -9.00 4.70 1.27
N CYS A 395 -10.22 5.24 1.39
CA CYS A 395 -10.50 6.65 1.14
C CYS A 395 -11.52 7.18 2.17
N VAL A 396 -11.58 8.51 2.32
CA VAL A 396 -12.56 9.19 3.17
C VAL A 396 -13.27 10.27 2.37
N TYR A 397 -14.60 10.21 2.38
CA TYR A 397 -15.49 11.17 1.75
C TYR A 397 -15.98 12.19 2.77
N PHE A 398 -15.75 13.48 2.49
CA PHE A 398 -16.18 14.58 3.34
C PHE A 398 -17.40 15.27 2.74
N LEU A 399 -18.49 15.31 3.50
CA LEU A 399 -19.80 15.77 3.05
C LEU A 399 -20.28 16.95 3.90
N SER A 400 -20.98 17.91 3.28
CA SER A 400 -21.57 19.07 3.95
C SER A 400 -23.02 19.29 3.54
N THR A 401 -23.84 19.90 4.41
CA THR A 401 -25.18 20.37 4.04
C THR A 401 -25.16 21.63 3.17
N GLU A 402 -24.00 22.31 3.08
CA GLU A 402 -23.80 23.48 2.23
C GLU A 402 -22.94 23.15 0.99
N PRO A 403 -23.24 23.73 -0.17
CA PRO A 403 -22.43 23.49 -1.37
C PRO A 403 -21.05 24.15 -1.23
N PRO A 404 -19.97 23.49 -1.68
CA PRO A 404 -18.64 24.10 -1.68
C PRO A 404 -18.64 25.36 -2.55
N ALA A 405 -17.94 26.41 -2.10
CA ALA A 405 -17.74 27.63 -2.87
C ALA A 405 -17.17 27.32 -4.27
N ALA A 406 -17.62 28.06 -5.29
CA ALA A 406 -17.48 27.74 -6.72
C ALA A 406 -16.05 27.60 -7.30
N SER A 407 -14.99 27.67 -6.48
CA SER A 407 -13.58 27.59 -6.91
C SER A 407 -12.91 26.21 -6.73
N LYS A 408 -13.64 25.17 -6.33
CA LYS A 408 -13.05 23.84 -6.04
C LYS A 408 -13.90 22.69 -6.60
N ARG A 409 -13.82 22.41 -7.91
CA ARG A 409 -14.37 21.18 -8.52
C ARG A 409 -13.32 20.55 -9.44
N ASP A 410 -12.75 19.43 -9.01
CA ASP A 410 -11.97 18.54 -9.87
C ASP A 410 -12.71 17.20 -10.02
N ALA A 411 -13.21 16.92 -11.24
CA ALA A 411 -13.50 15.57 -11.73
C ALA A 411 -13.70 15.59 -13.27
N PRO A 412 -12.99 14.74 -14.06
CA PRO A 412 -13.17 14.62 -15.50
C PRO A 412 -14.06 13.44 -15.91
N ALA A 413 -14.67 13.55 -17.10
CA ALA A 413 -15.39 12.48 -17.80
C ALA A 413 -14.55 11.92 -18.98
N LEU A 414 -14.67 10.62 -19.25
CA LEU A 414 -13.96 9.86 -20.32
C LEU A 414 -14.70 9.90 -21.68
N PRO A 415 -13.96 9.83 -22.82
CA PRO A 415 -14.48 9.08 -23.98
C PRO A 415 -13.44 8.27 -24.81
N GLU A 416 -14.01 7.42 -25.67
CA GLU A 416 -13.54 6.18 -26.32
C GLU A 416 -12.61 6.30 -27.56
N ALA A 417 -12.08 5.14 -27.98
CA ALA A 417 -11.00 4.92 -28.96
C ALA A 417 -11.46 4.59 -30.41
N ALA A 418 -10.58 4.86 -31.39
CA ALA A 418 -10.47 4.21 -32.72
C ALA A 418 -9.25 4.77 -33.50
N ALA A 419 -8.72 4.21 -34.59
CA ALA A 419 -8.25 2.87 -34.98
C ALA A 419 -7.50 3.01 -36.34
N ALA A 420 -6.29 2.42 -36.48
CA ALA A 420 -5.58 1.97 -37.72
C ALA A 420 -5.23 3.03 -38.82
N ASP A 421 -4.26 2.90 -39.74
CA ASP A 421 -3.52 1.75 -40.28
C ASP A 421 -2.28 2.19 -41.14
N SER A 422 -1.30 1.27 -41.28
CA SER A 422 -0.32 0.96 -42.35
C SER A 422 0.39 2.05 -43.21
N GLY A 423 1.64 1.93 -43.68
CA GLY A 423 2.62 0.84 -43.68
C GLY A 423 3.77 1.08 -44.69
N ALA A 424 4.86 0.28 -44.52
CA ALA A 424 5.86 -0.22 -45.50
C ALA A 424 6.77 0.77 -46.29
N ALA A 425 8.02 0.47 -46.70
CA ALA A 425 9.07 -0.53 -46.43
C ALA A 425 10.27 -0.27 -47.41
N LEU A 426 11.41 -0.96 -47.20
CA LEU A 426 12.55 -1.29 -48.12
C LEU A 426 13.79 -0.35 -48.08
N GLN A 427 14.93 -0.73 -47.46
CA GLN A 427 16.07 -1.61 -47.89
C GLN A 427 16.94 -1.00 -49.02
N ALA A 428 18.29 -1.07 -49.09
CA ALA A 428 19.43 -1.67 -48.36
C ALA A 428 20.73 -0.89 -48.76
N HIS A 429 21.87 -0.91 -48.07
CA HIS A 429 22.98 -1.88 -48.22
C HIS A 429 24.22 -1.49 -47.38
N SER A 430 25.07 -2.49 -47.13
CA SER A 430 26.07 -2.72 -46.07
C SER A 430 27.53 -2.31 -46.33
N HIS A 431 28.38 -2.27 -45.28
CA HIS A 431 29.72 -2.93 -45.11
C HIS A 431 30.49 -2.37 -43.87
N PRO A 432 31.59 -3.00 -43.34
CA PRO A 432 31.70 -4.28 -42.62
C PRO A 432 32.41 -4.16 -41.22
N ALA A 433 32.43 -5.27 -40.46
CA ALA A 433 32.87 -5.42 -39.06
C ALA A 433 34.31 -5.99 -38.87
N PHE A 434 34.81 -6.02 -37.62
CA PHE A 434 35.95 -6.82 -37.10
C PHE A 434 35.88 -6.97 -35.55
N PRO A 435 36.58 -7.94 -34.90
CA PRO A 435 36.67 -9.38 -35.15
C PRO A 435 36.16 -10.23 -33.94
N ALA A 436 35.80 -11.49 -34.21
CA ALA A 436 35.32 -12.47 -33.25
C ALA A 436 36.47 -13.23 -32.54
N GLY A 437 36.29 -13.51 -31.25
CA GLY A 437 36.98 -14.60 -30.55
C GLY A 437 36.12 -15.86 -30.59
N ASP A 438 36.75 -17.02 -30.77
CA ASP A 438 36.14 -18.29 -31.13
C ASP A 438 35.01 -18.74 -30.18
N ILE A 439 33.77 -18.68 -30.69
CA ILE A 439 32.59 -19.35 -30.16
C ILE A 439 32.23 -20.47 -31.15
N PRO A 440 32.05 -21.72 -30.72
CA PRO A 440 31.64 -22.80 -31.62
C PRO A 440 30.30 -22.44 -32.27
N ALA A 441 30.22 -22.54 -33.59
CA ALA A 441 29.00 -22.28 -34.34
C ALA A 441 27.86 -23.18 -33.81
N ALA A 442 26.79 -22.55 -33.32
CA ALA A 442 25.59 -23.24 -32.86
C ALA A 442 24.95 -24.00 -34.03
N ALA A 443 24.83 -25.32 -33.89
CA ALA A 443 23.96 -26.12 -34.74
C ALA A 443 22.53 -25.55 -34.64
N ALA A 444 21.78 -25.56 -35.76
CA ALA A 444 20.39 -25.10 -35.79
C ALA A 444 19.59 -25.84 -34.70
N ALA A 445 19.32 -25.13 -33.60
CA ALA A 445 18.72 -25.73 -32.43
C ALA A 445 17.25 -26.03 -32.71
N SER A 446 16.80 -27.22 -32.32
CA SER A 446 15.38 -27.57 -32.32
C SER A 446 14.58 -26.51 -31.55
N PRO A 447 13.34 -26.19 -31.97
CA PRO A 447 12.41 -25.39 -31.18
C PRO A 447 12.39 -25.87 -29.72
N LYS A 448 12.45 -24.92 -28.79
CA LYS A 448 12.50 -25.17 -27.34
C LYS A 448 11.24 -24.57 -26.73
N ARG A 449 10.74 -25.18 -25.65
CA ARG A 449 9.68 -24.61 -24.81
C ARG A 449 10.31 -23.91 -23.62
N ILE A 450 10.08 -22.62 -23.51
CA ILE A 450 10.76 -21.73 -22.57
C ILE A 450 9.72 -21.04 -21.70
N LEU A 451 9.89 -21.09 -20.38
CA LEU A 451 9.12 -20.29 -19.45
C LEU A 451 9.97 -19.11 -18.98
N LEU A 452 9.59 -17.89 -19.31
CA LEU A 452 10.09 -16.70 -18.62
C LEU A 452 9.29 -16.56 -17.32
N ALA A 453 9.97 -16.31 -16.19
CA ALA A 453 9.28 -16.22 -14.90
C ALA A 453 9.80 -15.06 -14.07
N THR A 454 8.91 -14.33 -13.43
CA THR A 454 9.28 -13.29 -12.46
C THR A 454 8.35 -13.29 -11.25
N TYR A 455 8.89 -12.88 -10.11
CA TYR A 455 8.11 -12.60 -8.91
C TYR A 455 7.33 -11.28 -9.01
N TRP A 456 7.74 -10.37 -9.89
CA TRP A 456 7.03 -9.10 -10.06
C TRP A 456 5.72 -9.30 -10.82
N TYR A 457 4.79 -8.35 -10.69
CA TYR A 457 3.59 -8.38 -11.51
C TYR A 457 3.89 -7.95 -12.94
N LEU A 458 3.21 -8.53 -13.92
CA LEU A 458 3.27 -8.12 -15.31
C LEU A 458 1.85 -8.04 -15.86
N PRO A 459 1.53 -7.07 -16.74
CA PRO A 459 2.39 -5.96 -17.16
C PRO A 459 2.58 -4.91 -16.05
N HIS A 460 3.73 -4.23 -16.04
CA HIS A 460 3.98 -3.09 -15.15
C HIS A 460 4.89 -2.05 -15.80
N VAL A 461 4.84 -0.82 -15.33
CA VAL A 461 5.74 0.25 -15.79
C VAL A 461 7.13 0.03 -15.18
N GLY A 462 8.06 -0.54 -15.94
CA GLY A 462 9.40 -0.82 -15.45
C GLY A 462 10.31 -1.56 -16.42
N GLY A 463 11.60 -1.63 -16.10
CA GLY A 463 12.60 -2.23 -16.98
C GLY A 463 12.47 -3.75 -17.14
N VAL A 464 11.93 -4.45 -16.15
CA VAL A 464 11.74 -5.91 -16.23
C VAL A 464 10.68 -6.25 -17.28
N ASP A 465 9.55 -5.54 -17.32
CA ASP A 465 8.52 -5.77 -18.35
C ASP A 465 9.07 -5.52 -19.76
N VAL A 466 9.80 -4.42 -19.96
CA VAL A 466 10.46 -4.09 -21.24
C VAL A 466 11.42 -5.19 -21.67
N TYR A 467 12.28 -5.66 -20.74
CA TYR A 467 13.24 -6.73 -21.02
C TYR A 467 12.55 -8.06 -21.37
N VAL A 468 11.55 -8.47 -20.58
CA VAL A 468 10.82 -9.73 -20.78
C VAL A 468 10.08 -9.75 -22.11
N ARG A 469 9.41 -8.65 -22.48
CA ARG A 469 8.73 -8.54 -23.77
C ARG A 469 9.69 -8.60 -24.94
N LEU A 470 10.81 -7.88 -24.86
CA LEU A 470 11.85 -7.92 -25.89
C LEU A 470 12.40 -9.35 -26.04
N LEU A 471 12.76 -9.98 -24.93
CA LEU A 471 13.34 -11.32 -24.94
C LEU A 471 12.33 -12.36 -25.48
N LYS A 472 11.07 -12.30 -25.05
CA LYS A 472 9.99 -13.16 -25.57
C LYS A 472 9.86 -13.01 -27.09
N LYS A 473 9.71 -11.77 -27.58
CA LYS A 473 9.58 -11.45 -29.01
C LYS A 473 10.75 -12.02 -29.83
N GLU A 474 11.97 -11.83 -29.33
CA GLU A 474 13.18 -12.30 -30.02
C GLU A 474 13.35 -13.82 -30.00
N LEU A 475 12.96 -14.49 -28.92
CA LEU A 475 12.96 -15.96 -28.83
C LEU A 475 11.90 -16.58 -29.76
N GLU A 476 10.69 -16.00 -29.79
CA GLU A 476 9.61 -16.43 -30.70
C GLU A 476 10.00 -16.20 -32.17
N ARG A 477 10.68 -15.10 -32.48
CA ARG A 477 11.25 -14.84 -33.82
C ARG A 477 12.25 -15.92 -34.26
N LYS A 478 12.94 -16.56 -33.32
CA LYS A 478 13.84 -17.71 -33.59
C LYS A 478 13.12 -19.06 -33.59
N GLY A 479 11.80 -19.08 -33.44
CA GLY A 479 10.97 -20.28 -33.51
C GLY A 479 10.85 -21.05 -32.19
N HIS A 480 11.21 -20.45 -31.05
CA HIS A 480 10.94 -21.03 -29.74
C HIS A 480 9.49 -20.74 -29.30
N GLN A 481 8.92 -21.62 -28.47
CA GLN A 481 7.65 -21.36 -27.80
C GLN A 481 7.96 -20.76 -26.43
N VAL A 482 7.35 -19.61 -26.11
CA VAL A 482 7.67 -18.86 -24.90
C VAL A 482 6.41 -18.51 -24.13
N ASP A 483 6.33 -18.95 -22.88
CA ASP A 483 5.29 -18.54 -21.93
C ASP A 483 5.89 -17.61 -20.87
N VAL A 484 5.06 -16.78 -20.23
CA VAL A 484 5.49 -15.86 -19.17
C VAL A 484 4.67 -16.10 -17.90
N LEU A 485 5.33 -16.43 -16.79
CA LEU A 485 4.72 -16.56 -15.45
C LEU A 485 5.06 -15.34 -14.59
N ALA A 486 4.03 -14.69 -14.03
CA ALA A 486 4.19 -13.52 -13.17
C ALA A 486 3.08 -13.45 -12.10
N HIS A 487 3.21 -12.50 -11.17
CA HIS A 487 2.03 -12.01 -10.47
C HIS A 487 1.11 -11.29 -11.46
N HIS A 488 -0.19 -11.41 -11.25
CA HIS A 488 -1.17 -10.58 -11.95
C HIS A 488 -1.12 -9.15 -11.38
N PRO A 489 -1.43 -8.11 -12.18
CA PRO A 489 -1.48 -6.72 -11.68
C PRO A 489 -2.50 -6.48 -10.55
N ASP A 490 -3.39 -7.45 -10.30
CA ASP A 490 -4.34 -7.39 -9.18
C ASP A 490 -3.70 -7.83 -7.85
N MET A 491 -2.46 -8.33 -7.88
CA MET A 491 -1.69 -8.87 -6.76
C MET A 491 -2.35 -10.03 -5.98
N ALA A 492 -3.59 -10.39 -6.32
CA ALA A 492 -4.38 -11.46 -5.76
C ALA A 492 -4.18 -12.80 -6.48
N HIS A 493 -3.47 -12.79 -7.62
CA HIS A 493 -3.27 -13.99 -8.42
C HIS A 493 -1.87 -14.12 -9.01
N TYR A 494 -1.50 -15.37 -9.28
CA TYR A 494 -0.37 -15.76 -10.12
C TYR A 494 -0.91 -16.30 -11.44
N TYR A 495 -0.30 -15.97 -12.58
CA TYR A 495 -0.85 -16.36 -13.87
C TYR A 495 0.19 -16.47 -14.98
N LEU A 496 -0.19 -17.20 -16.04
CA LEU A 496 0.50 -17.14 -17.33
C LEU A 496 -0.03 -15.94 -18.11
N VAL A 497 0.83 -14.98 -18.45
CA VAL A 497 0.45 -13.69 -19.06
C VAL A 497 -0.33 -13.87 -20.37
N ASP A 498 0.09 -14.83 -21.20
CA ASP A 498 -0.54 -15.14 -22.49
C ASP A 498 -1.57 -16.28 -22.40
N GLY A 499 -1.85 -16.78 -21.19
CA GLY A 499 -2.66 -17.98 -20.97
C GLY A 499 -3.91 -17.75 -20.11
N ASN A 500 -4.77 -18.76 -20.07
CA ASN A 500 -6.02 -18.72 -19.28
C ASN A 500 -5.84 -19.22 -17.83
N LYS A 501 -4.64 -19.68 -17.46
CA LYS A 501 -4.39 -20.28 -16.15
C LYS A 501 -4.02 -19.19 -15.14
N LYS A 502 -4.90 -19.02 -14.16
CA LYS A 502 -4.78 -18.06 -13.05
C LYS A 502 -5.00 -18.80 -11.73
N ILE A 503 -4.13 -18.56 -10.75
CA ILE A 503 -4.14 -19.19 -9.43
C ILE A 503 -4.39 -18.11 -8.40
N ASN A 504 -5.40 -18.31 -7.55
CA ASN A 504 -5.70 -17.40 -6.44
C ASN A 504 -4.62 -17.51 -5.35
N LYS A 505 -3.89 -16.41 -5.13
CA LYS A 505 -2.81 -16.29 -4.15
C LYS A 505 -3.31 -16.52 -2.72
N TRP A 506 -4.49 -16.03 -2.38
CA TRP A 506 -5.01 -16.06 -1.00
C TRP A 506 -5.25 -17.48 -0.50
N LYS A 507 -5.76 -18.36 -1.37
CA LYS A 507 -5.92 -19.79 -1.04
C LYS A 507 -4.60 -20.46 -0.66
N ILE A 508 -3.51 -20.07 -1.34
CA ILE A 508 -2.15 -20.54 -1.06
C ILE A 508 -1.61 -19.88 0.21
N LYS A 509 -1.79 -18.56 0.33
CA LYS A 509 -1.23 -17.74 1.40
C LYS A 509 -1.70 -18.18 2.77
N ASN A 510 -2.97 -18.56 2.93
CA ASN A 510 -3.48 -19.07 4.21
C ASN A 510 -2.73 -20.33 4.66
N LEU A 511 -2.57 -21.29 3.76
CA LEU A 511 -1.88 -22.56 4.05
C LEU A 511 -0.41 -22.32 4.40
N VAL A 512 0.26 -21.46 3.62
CA VAL A 512 1.67 -21.13 3.82
C VAL A 512 1.86 -20.36 5.13
N TYR A 513 1.04 -19.35 5.39
CA TYR A 513 1.16 -18.48 6.56
C TYR A 513 1.06 -19.26 7.85
N ASP A 514 0.03 -20.09 8.01
CA ASP A 514 -0.15 -20.87 9.24
C ASP A 514 1.08 -21.73 9.54
N GLN A 515 1.66 -22.36 8.52
CA GLN A 515 2.85 -23.19 8.69
C GLN A 515 4.10 -22.37 9.00
N VAL A 516 4.36 -21.31 8.23
CA VAL A 516 5.54 -20.46 8.37
C VAL A 516 5.51 -19.74 9.72
N ILE A 517 4.39 -19.14 10.08
CA ILE A 517 4.24 -18.42 11.34
C ILE A 517 4.36 -19.38 12.53
N ARG A 518 3.75 -20.56 12.52
CA ARG A 518 3.93 -21.56 13.60
C ARG A 518 5.39 -22.00 13.73
N PHE A 519 6.10 -22.17 12.62
CA PHE A 519 7.53 -22.49 12.65
C PHE A 519 8.35 -21.37 13.31
N TYR A 520 8.14 -20.12 12.88
CA TYR A 520 8.80 -18.96 13.47
C TYR A 520 8.45 -18.79 14.94
N GLN A 521 7.18 -18.93 15.32
CA GLN A 521 6.74 -18.87 16.71
C GLN A 521 7.44 -19.92 17.58
N LYS A 522 7.56 -21.16 17.09
CA LYS A 522 8.12 -22.27 17.87
C LYS A 522 9.64 -22.21 18.01
N TYR A 523 10.36 -21.79 16.96
CA TYR A 523 11.82 -21.94 16.90
C TYR A 523 12.57 -20.60 16.80
N LEU A 524 11.94 -19.55 16.30
CA LEU A 524 12.57 -18.31 15.85
C LEU A 524 11.73 -17.06 16.19
N ALA A 525 11.15 -17.04 17.39
CA ALA A 525 10.19 -16.02 17.85
C ALA A 525 10.75 -14.58 17.83
N HIS A 526 12.07 -14.42 17.85
CA HIS A 526 12.77 -13.13 17.87
C HIS A 526 13.03 -12.55 16.47
N VAL A 527 12.72 -13.29 15.39
CA VAL A 527 12.96 -12.84 14.01
C VAL A 527 11.98 -11.73 13.62
N ASP A 528 12.46 -10.70 12.95
CA ASP A 528 11.67 -9.55 12.54
C ASP A 528 10.41 -9.95 11.74
N PRO A 529 9.21 -9.39 12.03
CA PRO A 529 8.00 -9.65 11.25
C PRO A 529 8.15 -9.44 9.74
N TRP A 530 8.96 -8.47 9.31
CA TRP A 530 9.25 -8.20 7.91
C TRP A 530 9.91 -9.40 7.22
N VAL A 531 10.85 -10.08 7.91
CA VAL A 531 11.50 -11.31 7.39
C VAL A 531 10.48 -12.46 7.27
N ARG A 532 9.59 -12.61 8.26
CA ARG A 532 8.53 -13.64 8.22
C ARG A 532 7.59 -13.41 7.04
N TYR A 533 7.22 -12.16 6.79
CA TYR A 533 6.39 -11.77 5.65
C TYR A 533 7.07 -12.11 4.31
N ARG A 534 8.35 -11.77 4.16
CA ARG A 534 9.14 -12.11 2.97
C ARG A 534 9.13 -13.61 2.69
N ASP A 535 9.32 -14.43 3.72
CA ASP A 535 9.25 -15.89 3.60
C ASP A 535 7.86 -16.37 3.17
N VAL A 536 6.80 -15.87 3.79
CA VAL A 536 5.42 -16.22 3.41
C VAL A 536 5.19 -15.93 1.94
N GLU A 537 5.52 -14.73 1.48
CA GLU A 537 5.31 -14.32 0.09
C GLU A 537 6.14 -15.16 -0.90
N ARG A 538 7.40 -15.44 -0.57
CA ARG A 538 8.28 -16.31 -1.37
C ARG A 538 7.73 -17.74 -1.46
N TYR A 539 7.28 -18.31 -0.34
CA TYR A 539 6.68 -19.64 -0.32
C TYR A 539 5.32 -19.70 -1.03
N CYS A 540 4.56 -18.61 -1.04
CA CYS A 540 3.34 -18.52 -1.85
C CYS A 540 3.65 -18.62 -3.34
N TYR A 541 4.65 -17.86 -3.81
CA TYR A 541 5.09 -17.94 -5.20
C TYR A 541 5.66 -19.33 -5.54
N GLU A 542 6.46 -19.92 -4.65
CA GLU A 542 7.00 -21.29 -4.81
C GLU A 542 5.89 -22.34 -4.96
N LEU A 543 4.89 -22.32 -4.06
CA LEU A 543 3.78 -23.26 -4.12
C LEU A 543 2.88 -23.00 -5.33
N ALA A 544 2.63 -21.72 -5.68
CA ALA A 544 1.88 -21.37 -6.88
C ALA A 544 2.56 -21.89 -8.14
N ALA A 545 3.87 -21.70 -8.26
CA ALA A 545 4.66 -22.18 -9.38
C ALA A 545 4.59 -23.71 -9.54
N ALA A 546 4.62 -24.47 -8.43
CA ALA A 546 4.49 -25.93 -8.44
C ALA A 546 3.13 -26.42 -8.96
N LEU A 547 2.11 -25.56 -8.95
CA LEU A 547 0.78 -25.88 -9.49
C LEU A 547 0.68 -25.65 -11.00
N PHE A 548 1.66 -25.00 -11.62
CA PHE A 548 1.77 -24.94 -13.09
C PHE A 548 2.45 -26.21 -13.62
N ASP A 549 2.11 -26.59 -14.86
CA ASP A 549 2.76 -27.73 -15.51
C ASP A 549 4.17 -27.30 -15.95
N LEU A 550 5.15 -27.45 -15.08
CA LEU A 550 6.55 -27.08 -15.35
C LEU A 550 7.27 -28.13 -16.20
N ASP A 551 6.73 -29.35 -16.29
CA ASP A 551 7.30 -30.47 -17.05
C ASP A 551 7.30 -30.23 -18.56
N GLN A 552 6.44 -29.35 -19.05
CA GLN A 552 6.42 -29.00 -20.46
C GLN A 552 7.64 -28.15 -20.91
N TYR A 553 8.39 -27.53 -19.99
CA TYR A 553 9.46 -26.62 -20.40
C TYR A 553 10.84 -27.29 -20.41
N ASP A 554 11.62 -26.99 -21.46
CA ASP A 554 13.02 -27.36 -21.55
C ASP A 554 13.88 -26.41 -20.71
N ILE A 555 13.48 -25.14 -20.67
CA ILE A 555 14.18 -24.06 -19.98
C ILE A 555 13.16 -23.23 -19.18
N ILE A 556 13.52 -22.91 -17.94
CA ILE A 556 12.90 -21.87 -17.14
C ILE A 556 13.92 -20.75 -16.99
N HIS A 557 13.58 -19.53 -17.39
CA HIS A 557 14.42 -18.35 -17.29
C HIS A 557 13.79 -17.30 -16.35
N THR A 558 14.30 -17.25 -15.12
CA THR A 558 13.83 -16.33 -14.08
C THR A 558 14.47 -14.95 -14.19
N GLN A 559 13.74 -13.90 -13.81
CA GLN A 559 14.13 -12.49 -13.99
C GLN A 559 14.48 -11.77 -12.67
N ASP A 560 14.55 -12.51 -11.57
CA ASP A 560 14.89 -11.97 -10.26
C ASP A 560 15.34 -13.09 -9.30
N ILE A 561 15.97 -12.70 -8.19
CA ILE A 561 16.50 -13.64 -7.19
C ILE A 561 15.39 -14.46 -6.51
N ILE A 562 14.17 -13.93 -6.38
CA ILE A 562 13.07 -14.55 -5.65
C ILE A 562 12.48 -15.69 -6.49
N SER A 563 12.12 -15.40 -7.74
CA SER A 563 11.62 -16.39 -8.70
C SER A 563 12.68 -17.45 -8.98
N THR A 564 13.96 -17.07 -9.08
CA THR A 564 15.06 -18.04 -9.22
C THR A 564 15.11 -19.02 -8.07
N ARG A 565 15.08 -18.52 -6.83
CA ARG A 565 15.12 -19.38 -5.64
C ARG A 565 13.89 -20.28 -5.57
N ALA A 566 12.70 -19.73 -5.81
CA ALA A 566 11.45 -20.50 -5.79
C ALA A 566 11.44 -21.62 -6.85
N LEU A 567 11.73 -21.29 -8.11
CA LEU A 567 11.68 -22.28 -9.20
C LEU A 567 12.79 -23.33 -9.13
N SER A 568 13.94 -23.00 -8.52
CA SER A 568 14.99 -24.00 -8.25
C SER A 568 14.52 -25.18 -7.40
N ARG A 569 13.48 -24.97 -6.56
CA ARG A 569 12.97 -25.96 -5.61
C ARG A 569 11.83 -26.82 -6.16
N VAL A 570 11.15 -26.35 -7.20
CA VAL A 570 9.93 -27.00 -7.73
C VAL A 570 10.05 -27.42 -9.20
N LYS A 571 11.07 -26.95 -9.93
CA LYS A 571 11.27 -27.37 -11.33
C LYS A 571 11.59 -28.87 -11.44
N PRO A 572 11.25 -29.52 -12.57
CA PRO A 572 11.75 -30.84 -12.89
C PRO A 572 13.29 -30.88 -12.94
N SER A 573 13.87 -32.03 -12.59
CA SER A 573 15.33 -32.20 -12.62
C SER A 573 15.90 -32.00 -14.03
N ARG A 574 15.17 -32.42 -15.08
CA ARG A 574 15.55 -32.30 -16.49
C ARG A 574 15.42 -30.90 -17.11
N THR A 575 14.76 -29.97 -16.43
CA THR A 575 14.52 -28.62 -16.95
C THR A 575 15.68 -27.70 -16.53
N ALA A 576 16.29 -27.00 -17.48
CA ALA A 576 17.36 -26.05 -17.19
C ALA A 576 16.81 -24.77 -16.54
N LEU A 577 17.47 -24.30 -15.49
CA LEU A 577 17.17 -23.03 -14.84
C LEU A 577 18.22 -21.98 -15.20
N VAL A 578 17.78 -20.88 -15.79
CA VAL A 578 18.60 -19.71 -16.11
C VAL A 578 18.06 -18.53 -15.32
N ALA A 579 18.93 -17.65 -14.83
CA ALA A 579 18.51 -16.44 -14.11
C ALA A 579 19.13 -15.20 -14.73
N THR A 580 18.35 -14.16 -14.98
CA THR A 580 18.85 -12.80 -15.20
C THR A 580 18.55 -11.97 -13.97
N ILE A 581 19.58 -11.39 -13.34
CA ILE A 581 19.42 -10.54 -12.15
C ILE A 581 19.50 -9.07 -12.56
N HIS A 582 18.37 -8.37 -12.50
CA HIS A 582 18.26 -7.00 -13.01
C HIS A 582 18.75 -5.91 -12.06
N GLY A 583 18.88 -6.17 -10.76
CA GLY A 583 19.21 -5.17 -9.76
C GLY A 583 19.77 -5.77 -8.47
N LEU A 584 19.99 -4.92 -7.47
CA LEU A 584 20.47 -5.30 -6.14
C LEU A 584 19.38 -4.99 -5.10
N LEU A 585 18.53 -5.98 -4.82
CA LEU A 585 17.35 -5.84 -3.98
C LEU A 585 17.70 -5.50 -2.52
N ALA A 586 18.78 -6.08 -1.98
CA ALA A 586 19.22 -5.81 -0.62
C ALA A 586 19.48 -4.31 -0.35
N LYS A 587 20.09 -3.61 -1.32
CA LYS A 587 20.35 -2.16 -1.20
C LYS A 587 19.07 -1.34 -1.45
N GLU A 588 18.14 -1.81 -2.27
CA GLU A 588 16.83 -1.15 -2.45
C GLU A 588 16.04 -1.12 -1.14
N HIS A 589 16.00 -2.23 -0.39
CA HIS A 589 15.36 -2.27 0.94
C HIS A 589 15.98 -1.28 1.92
N MET A 590 17.30 -1.12 1.90
CA MET A 590 17.98 -0.14 2.77
C MET A 590 17.65 1.31 2.36
N ILE A 591 17.56 1.60 1.05
CA ILE A 591 17.20 2.93 0.53
C ILE A 591 15.72 3.25 0.79
N ALA A 592 14.85 2.25 0.71
CA ALA A 592 13.42 2.38 1.01
C ALA A 592 13.14 2.55 2.51
N GLY A 593 14.13 2.29 3.38
CA GLY A 593 13.98 2.33 4.83
C GLY A 593 13.38 1.06 5.42
N ASP A 594 13.23 -0.01 4.64
CA ASP A 594 12.77 -1.32 5.13
C ASP A 594 13.78 -1.97 6.08
N ILE A 595 15.07 -1.69 5.87
CA ILE A 595 16.18 -2.20 6.68
C ILE A 595 17.01 -1.02 7.20
N GLU A 596 16.98 -0.83 8.52
CA GLU A 596 17.64 0.32 9.18
C GLU A 596 19.15 0.14 9.36
N SER A 597 19.63 -1.11 9.43
CA SER A 597 21.05 -1.41 9.69
C SER A 597 21.53 -2.68 9.00
N LYS A 598 22.79 -2.66 8.56
CA LYS A 598 23.50 -3.84 8.01
C LYS A 598 23.85 -4.90 9.06
N ASP A 599 23.79 -4.54 10.34
CA ASP A 599 24.02 -5.50 11.44
C ASP A 599 22.74 -6.26 11.80
N SER A 600 21.58 -5.84 11.28
CA SER A 600 20.29 -6.45 11.54
C SER A 600 20.16 -7.86 10.94
N LEU A 601 19.26 -8.66 11.52
CA LEU A 601 18.91 -9.95 10.93
C LEU A 601 18.25 -9.79 9.55
N ALA A 602 17.47 -8.72 9.34
CA ALA A 602 16.84 -8.43 8.05
C ALA A 602 17.89 -8.24 6.96
N TRP A 603 19.02 -7.56 7.25
CA TRP A 603 20.14 -7.45 6.32
C TRP A 603 20.77 -8.80 5.97
N LYS A 604 21.01 -9.64 6.99
CA LYS A 604 21.54 -11.00 6.77
C LYS A 604 20.60 -11.84 5.92
N TYR A 605 19.30 -11.74 6.17
CA TYR A 605 18.28 -12.43 5.39
C TYR A 605 18.28 -11.99 3.92
N VAL A 606 18.26 -10.69 3.62
CA VAL A 606 18.32 -10.25 2.21
C VAL A 606 19.66 -10.55 1.55
N ALA A 607 20.76 -10.56 2.30
CA ALA A 607 22.05 -10.99 1.79
C ALA A 607 22.03 -12.47 1.38
N ASP A 608 21.37 -13.33 2.17
CA ASP A 608 21.12 -14.73 1.81
C ASP A 608 20.20 -14.85 0.60
N GLU A 609 19.18 -13.99 0.46
CA GLU A 609 18.33 -13.97 -0.73
C GLU A 609 19.12 -13.64 -2.00
N GLU A 610 20.02 -12.64 -1.97
CA GLU A 610 20.92 -12.33 -3.09
C GLU A 610 21.81 -13.53 -3.41
N TYR A 611 22.41 -14.15 -2.39
CA TYR A 611 23.29 -15.29 -2.56
C TYR A 611 22.56 -16.49 -3.18
N TYR A 612 21.51 -16.98 -2.50
CA TYR A 612 20.77 -18.16 -2.95
C TYR A 612 20.02 -17.91 -4.25
N GLY A 613 19.53 -16.69 -4.49
CA GLY A 613 18.92 -16.31 -5.75
C GLY A 613 19.89 -16.47 -6.92
N CYS A 614 21.14 -16.05 -6.76
CA CYS A 614 22.15 -16.17 -7.82
C CYS A 614 22.65 -17.61 -8.01
N VAL A 615 22.98 -18.32 -6.92
CA VAL A 615 23.63 -19.65 -7.02
C VAL A 615 22.67 -20.80 -7.29
N SER A 616 21.35 -20.57 -7.21
CA SER A 616 20.35 -21.63 -7.45
C SER A 616 20.14 -21.95 -8.94
N ALA A 617 20.59 -21.09 -9.86
CA ALA A 617 20.45 -21.31 -11.30
C ALA A 617 21.55 -22.20 -11.87
N ASN A 618 21.24 -22.95 -12.94
CA ASN A 618 22.25 -23.68 -13.71
C ASN A 618 23.18 -22.73 -14.46
N ALA A 619 22.72 -21.53 -14.83
CA ALA A 619 23.55 -20.44 -15.34
C ALA A 619 22.89 -19.08 -15.01
N ALA A 620 23.70 -18.05 -14.75
CA ALA A 620 23.21 -16.72 -14.38
C ALA A 620 23.76 -15.63 -15.30
N ILE A 621 22.93 -14.64 -15.58
CA ILE A 621 23.20 -13.46 -16.42
C ILE A 621 23.13 -12.22 -15.55
N LEU A 622 24.14 -11.35 -15.66
CA LEU A 622 24.14 -10.02 -15.08
C LEU A 622 24.25 -8.96 -16.19
N PRO A 623 23.51 -7.83 -16.11
CA PRO A 623 23.56 -6.81 -17.15
C PRO A 623 24.86 -5.99 -17.20
N THR A 624 25.58 -5.91 -16.08
CA THR A 624 26.75 -5.02 -15.92
C THR A 624 27.86 -5.68 -15.11
N GLU A 625 29.08 -5.19 -15.28
CA GLU A 625 30.20 -5.58 -14.43
C GLU A 625 30.10 -4.98 -13.02
N TRP A 626 29.40 -3.85 -12.86
CA TRP A 626 29.04 -3.30 -11.57
C TRP A 626 28.27 -4.30 -10.73
N LEU A 627 27.19 -4.88 -11.28
CA LEU A 627 26.40 -5.84 -10.54
C LEU A 627 27.20 -7.10 -10.22
N ARG A 628 28.08 -7.56 -11.13
CA ARG A 628 29.01 -8.66 -10.85
C ARG A 628 29.88 -8.37 -9.62
N ARG A 629 30.46 -7.16 -9.55
CA ARG A 629 31.28 -6.74 -8.39
C ARG A 629 30.47 -6.67 -7.10
N GLU A 630 29.21 -6.22 -7.15
CA GLU A 630 28.35 -6.19 -5.96
C GLU A 630 27.99 -7.61 -5.52
N MET A 631 27.65 -8.54 -6.42
CA MET A 631 27.31 -9.92 -6.08
C MET A 631 28.45 -10.67 -5.37
N VAL A 632 29.71 -10.37 -5.71
CA VAL A 632 30.88 -10.90 -5.00
C VAL A 632 30.89 -10.49 -3.52
N ARG A 633 30.36 -9.30 -3.18
CA ARG A 633 30.25 -8.83 -1.79
C ARG A 633 29.20 -9.61 -0.99
N PHE A 634 28.27 -10.25 -1.67
CA PHE A 634 27.31 -11.21 -1.10
C PHE A 634 27.84 -12.65 -1.15
N SER A 635 29.17 -12.83 -1.31
CA SER A 635 29.84 -14.13 -1.39
C SER A 635 29.45 -15.00 -2.59
N VAL A 636 28.80 -14.42 -3.60
CA VAL A 636 28.47 -15.16 -4.82
C VAL A 636 29.73 -15.38 -5.67
N PRO A 637 30.03 -16.62 -6.12
CA PRO A 637 31.21 -16.87 -6.93
C PRO A 637 31.13 -16.13 -8.29
N PRO A 638 32.16 -15.35 -8.67
CA PRO A 638 32.08 -14.48 -9.85
C PRO A 638 32.03 -15.23 -11.19
N ASP A 639 32.46 -16.48 -11.23
CA ASP A 639 32.57 -17.34 -12.41
C ASP A 639 31.24 -17.96 -12.86
N ILE A 640 30.18 -17.86 -12.03
CA ILE A 640 28.85 -18.36 -12.40
C ILE A 640 28.10 -17.42 -13.35
N PHE A 641 28.58 -16.18 -13.49
CA PHE A 641 27.88 -15.12 -14.21
C PHE A 641 28.42 -14.89 -15.64
N SER A 642 27.50 -14.79 -16.60
CA SER A 642 27.74 -14.17 -17.90
C SER A 642 27.28 -12.71 -17.86
N VAL A 643 28.15 -11.76 -18.19
CA VAL A 643 27.73 -10.35 -18.26
C VAL A 643 27.20 -10.04 -19.67
N ILE A 644 25.90 -9.82 -19.77
CA ILE A 644 25.17 -9.59 -21.02
C ILE A 644 24.30 -8.34 -20.84
N PRO A 645 24.74 -7.19 -21.37
CA PRO A 645 23.93 -5.97 -21.36
C PRO A 645 22.60 -6.17 -22.11
N TYR A 646 21.60 -5.36 -21.77
CA TYR A 646 20.31 -5.39 -22.47
C TYR A 646 20.44 -4.96 -23.94
N GLY A 647 19.39 -5.24 -24.70
CA GLY A 647 19.17 -4.70 -26.03
C GLY A 647 17.93 -3.82 -26.06
N MET A 648 17.72 -3.16 -27.19
CA MET A 648 16.54 -2.33 -27.48
C MET A 648 15.98 -2.71 -28.85
N ASP A 649 14.65 -2.75 -28.98
CA ASP A 649 14.03 -2.84 -30.30
C ASP A 649 14.11 -1.47 -30.99
N PHE A 650 15.06 -1.32 -31.91
CA PHE A 650 15.27 -0.06 -32.62
C PHE A 650 14.09 0.34 -33.52
N ALA A 651 13.38 -0.64 -34.10
CA ALA A 651 12.27 -0.35 -35.00
C ALA A 651 11.06 0.16 -34.21
N GLU A 652 10.72 -0.53 -33.11
CA GLU A 652 9.66 -0.11 -32.20
C GLU A 652 9.98 1.23 -31.52
N PHE A 653 11.24 1.43 -31.13
CA PHE A 653 11.69 2.69 -30.56
C PHE A 653 11.53 3.86 -31.54
N GLU A 654 11.99 3.72 -32.79
CA GLU A 654 11.89 4.80 -33.79
C GLU A 654 10.42 5.10 -34.11
N GLN A 655 9.56 4.08 -34.20
CA GLN A 655 8.12 4.25 -34.36
C GLN A 655 7.52 5.07 -33.21
N ARG A 656 7.83 4.72 -31.95
CA ARG A 656 7.37 5.47 -30.77
C ARG A 656 7.94 6.88 -30.68
N SER A 657 9.16 7.07 -31.17
CA SER A 657 9.86 8.37 -31.21
C SER A 657 9.23 9.34 -32.21
N GLN A 658 8.64 8.82 -33.29
CA GLN A 658 7.95 9.59 -34.33
C GLN A 658 6.44 9.69 -34.14
N ALA A 659 5.86 8.91 -33.22
CA ALA A 659 4.44 8.95 -32.91
C ALA A 659 4.03 10.33 -32.34
N PRO A 660 2.78 10.77 -32.58
CA PRO A 660 2.26 11.97 -31.94
C PRO A 660 2.23 11.78 -30.42
N LEU A 661 2.40 12.89 -29.69
CA LEU A 661 2.25 12.90 -28.24
C LEU A 661 0.85 12.43 -27.84
N THR A 662 0.75 11.59 -26.81
CA THR A 662 -0.53 11.07 -26.33
C THR A 662 -1.35 12.15 -25.64
N GLU A 663 -0.69 13.08 -24.96
CA GLU A 663 -1.32 14.26 -24.38
C GLU A 663 -0.39 15.48 -24.54
N PRO A 664 -0.94 16.71 -24.56
CA PRO A 664 -0.15 17.92 -24.73
C PRO A 664 0.94 18.06 -23.66
N LEU A 665 2.11 18.55 -24.06
CA LEU A 665 3.14 18.97 -23.12
C LEU A 665 2.89 20.42 -22.67
N PRO A 666 3.32 20.80 -21.47
CA PRO A 666 3.35 22.19 -21.03
C PRO A 666 4.10 23.07 -22.04
N GLN A 667 3.82 24.38 -22.03
CA GLN A 667 4.50 25.31 -22.91
C GLN A 667 6.02 25.17 -22.77
N ALA A 668 6.70 24.90 -23.90
CA ALA A 668 8.14 24.70 -23.92
C ALA A 668 8.86 25.98 -23.42
N ALA A 669 9.75 25.80 -22.46
CA ALA A 669 10.69 26.84 -22.06
C ALA A 669 11.89 26.89 -23.03
N GLU A 670 12.81 27.84 -22.83
CA GLU A 670 14.04 27.91 -23.64
C GLU A 670 14.94 26.69 -23.42
N PHE A 671 14.86 26.05 -22.25
CA PHE A 671 15.59 24.83 -21.92
C PHE A 671 14.71 23.82 -21.18
N THR A 672 14.38 22.71 -21.84
CA THR A 672 13.49 21.70 -21.27
C THR A 672 14.25 20.51 -20.69
N ILE A 673 14.01 20.21 -19.42
CA ILE A 673 14.58 19.07 -18.69
C ILE A 673 13.51 17.98 -18.58
N SER A 674 13.83 16.73 -18.94
CA SER A 674 12.96 15.58 -18.66
C SER A 674 13.60 14.58 -17.70
N CYS A 675 12.80 14.00 -16.80
CA CYS A 675 13.21 12.94 -15.90
C CYS A 675 12.21 11.78 -15.98
N PRO A 676 12.40 10.82 -16.92
CA PRO A 676 11.61 9.61 -17.00
C PRO A 676 12.04 8.59 -15.94
N ALA A 677 11.32 8.55 -14.82
CA ALA A 677 11.57 7.64 -13.71
C ALA A 677 10.31 7.42 -12.85
N ARG A 678 10.11 6.18 -12.37
CA ARG A 678 9.10 5.89 -11.34
C ARG A 678 9.33 6.73 -10.08
N LEU A 679 8.28 7.25 -9.46
CA LEU A 679 8.37 8.04 -8.22
C LEU A 679 8.59 7.13 -7.00
N VAL A 680 9.78 6.56 -6.90
CA VAL A 680 10.21 5.64 -5.82
C VAL A 680 11.55 6.08 -5.21
N PRO A 681 11.86 5.71 -3.95
CA PRO A 681 13.04 6.20 -3.23
C PRO A 681 14.36 6.08 -4.00
N VAL A 682 14.57 4.96 -4.68
CA VAL A 682 15.82 4.68 -5.39
C VAL A 682 16.08 5.60 -6.59
N LYS A 683 15.05 6.32 -7.09
CA LYS A 683 15.17 7.20 -8.26
C LYS A 683 15.64 8.62 -7.95
N GLY A 684 15.78 8.99 -6.67
CA GLY A 684 16.51 10.20 -6.28
C GLY A 684 15.87 11.54 -6.67
N HIS A 685 14.54 11.60 -6.81
CA HIS A 685 13.78 12.82 -7.15
C HIS A 685 14.11 14.00 -6.22
N ARG A 686 14.37 13.74 -4.93
CA ARG A 686 14.77 14.76 -3.97
C ARG A 686 16.09 15.46 -4.36
N THR A 687 17.06 14.72 -4.91
CA THR A 687 18.32 15.28 -5.39
C THR A 687 18.10 16.19 -6.61
N LEU A 688 17.22 15.80 -7.53
CA LEU A 688 16.86 16.64 -8.67
C LEU A 688 16.15 17.93 -8.23
N ILE A 689 15.15 17.84 -7.35
CA ILE A 689 14.45 19.04 -6.85
C ILE A 689 15.41 19.98 -6.12
N GLY A 690 16.34 19.43 -5.31
CA GLY A 690 17.41 20.21 -4.70
C GLY A 690 18.30 20.93 -5.73
N ALA A 691 18.66 20.25 -6.83
CA ALA A 691 19.44 20.86 -7.91
C ALA A 691 18.66 21.95 -8.65
N LEU A 692 17.38 21.72 -8.95
CA LEU A 692 16.50 22.69 -9.60
C LEU A 692 16.29 23.95 -8.73
N SER A 693 16.16 23.78 -7.42
CA SER A 693 16.09 24.89 -6.46
C SER A 693 17.34 25.78 -6.51
N ARG A 694 18.52 25.21 -6.78
CA ARG A 694 19.78 25.96 -6.88
C ARG A 694 19.91 26.78 -8.17
N ILE A 695 19.27 26.33 -9.26
CA ILE A 695 19.23 27.06 -10.53
C ILE A 695 17.93 27.86 -10.70
N SER A 696 17.17 28.04 -9.61
CA SER A 696 15.87 28.69 -9.61
C SER A 696 15.89 30.17 -10.01
N SER A 697 17.03 30.85 -9.96
CA SER A 697 17.14 32.23 -10.44
C SER A 697 17.13 32.35 -11.96
N ASP A 698 17.42 31.27 -12.70
CA ASP A 698 17.37 31.27 -14.17
C ASP A 698 15.95 30.92 -14.64
N PRO A 699 15.23 31.82 -15.34
CA PRO A 699 13.85 31.58 -15.77
C PRO A 699 13.75 30.74 -17.06
N ARG A 700 14.89 30.40 -17.69
CA ARG A 700 14.90 29.77 -19.02
C ARG A 700 14.47 28.31 -19.04
N TRP A 701 14.43 27.65 -17.89
CA TRP A 701 14.21 26.20 -17.82
C TRP A 701 12.82 25.82 -17.31
N HIS A 702 12.35 24.65 -17.76
CA HIS A 702 11.19 23.94 -17.22
C HIS A 702 11.50 22.44 -17.11
N CYS A 703 11.01 21.79 -16.06
CA CYS A 703 11.25 20.37 -15.82
C CYS A 703 9.97 19.54 -15.91
N TRP A 704 10.04 18.46 -16.67
CA TRP A 704 9.00 17.43 -16.79
C TRP A 704 9.43 16.18 -16.01
N LEU A 705 8.66 15.81 -14.99
CA LEU A 705 8.81 14.54 -14.29
C LEU A 705 7.83 13.54 -14.92
N LEU A 706 8.35 12.45 -15.50
CA LEU A 706 7.55 11.42 -16.16
C LEU A 706 7.60 10.13 -15.34
N GLY A 707 6.44 9.64 -14.93
CA GLY A 707 6.26 8.47 -14.11
C GLY A 707 5.32 8.73 -12.94
N ASP A 708 4.93 7.65 -12.27
CA ASP A 708 4.15 7.67 -11.04
C ASP A 708 4.80 6.74 -10.00
N GLY A 709 4.31 6.79 -8.76
CA GLY A 709 4.77 5.91 -7.70
C GLY A 709 4.47 6.43 -6.29
N VAL A 710 4.88 5.63 -5.30
CA VAL A 710 4.60 5.86 -3.87
C VAL A 710 5.12 7.19 -3.32
N LEU A 711 6.05 7.86 -4.00
CA LEU A 711 6.56 9.18 -3.61
C LEU A 711 5.82 10.35 -4.27
N ARG A 712 4.69 10.15 -4.95
CA ARG A 712 4.03 11.25 -5.66
C ARG A 712 3.72 12.44 -4.75
N ALA A 713 3.06 12.20 -3.62
CA ALA A 713 2.71 13.25 -2.65
C ALA A 713 3.97 13.92 -2.07
N ASP A 714 5.02 13.15 -1.80
CA ASP A 714 6.30 13.68 -1.33
C ASP A 714 6.97 14.58 -2.37
N VAL A 715 6.95 14.18 -3.65
CA VAL A 715 7.51 14.95 -4.76
C VAL A 715 6.76 16.26 -4.96
N GLU A 716 5.43 16.24 -4.94
CA GLU A 716 4.58 17.42 -5.01
C GLU A 716 4.88 18.39 -3.84
N ARG A 717 5.00 17.85 -2.62
CA ARG A 717 5.40 18.63 -1.44
C ARG A 717 6.79 19.25 -1.61
N TRP A 718 7.80 18.48 -2.02
CA TRP A 718 9.17 18.99 -2.20
C TRP A 718 9.24 20.08 -3.26
N ILE A 719 8.46 19.98 -4.34
CA ILE A 719 8.35 21.03 -5.37
C ILE A 719 7.74 22.31 -4.78
N SER A 720 6.67 22.17 -3.99
CA SER A 720 6.00 23.30 -3.33
C SER A 720 6.92 23.97 -2.32
N GLU A 721 7.56 23.22 -1.43
CA GLU A 721 8.53 23.70 -0.43
C GLU A 721 9.72 24.42 -1.08
N ALA A 722 10.14 23.98 -2.26
CA ALA A 722 11.21 24.60 -3.03
C ALA A 722 10.77 25.84 -3.84
N GLY A 723 9.48 26.19 -3.85
CA GLY A 723 8.93 27.30 -4.64
C GLY A 723 9.00 27.06 -6.15
N LEU A 724 8.84 25.81 -6.60
CA LEU A 724 9.04 25.39 -7.99
C LEU A 724 7.77 24.96 -8.72
N THR A 725 6.58 25.17 -8.13
CA THR A 725 5.28 24.72 -8.67
C THR A 725 5.05 25.13 -10.13
N ASP A 726 5.43 26.34 -10.51
CA ASP A 726 5.23 26.84 -11.88
C ASP A 726 6.29 26.36 -12.89
N ARG A 727 7.33 25.63 -12.42
CA ARG A 727 8.48 25.22 -13.25
C ARG A 727 8.75 23.72 -13.29
N VAL A 728 8.05 22.95 -12.47
CA VAL A 728 8.16 21.49 -12.44
C VAL A 728 6.76 20.90 -12.65
N THR A 729 6.57 20.20 -13.76
CA THR A 729 5.31 19.54 -14.07
C THR A 729 5.43 18.03 -13.93
N LEU A 730 4.55 17.43 -13.13
CA LEU A 730 4.36 15.99 -13.09
C LEU A 730 3.43 15.58 -14.24
N LEU A 731 3.96 14.82 -15.19
CA LEU A 731 3.19 14.33 -16.34
C LEU A 731 2.51 12.97 -16.08
N GLY A 732 2.71 12.38 -14.90
CA GLY A 732 2.22 11.04 -14.57
C GLY A 732 2.86 9.96 -15.44
N ASP A 733 2.21 8.80 -15.53
CA ASP A 733 2.67 7.71 -16.39
C ASP A 733 2.46 8.04 -17.88
N ARG A 734 3.49 7.83 -18.70
CA ARG A 734 3.51 8.21 -20.13
C ARG A 734 4.02 7.06 -20.97
N ARG A 735 3.31 6.77 -22.07
CA ARG A 735 3.70 5.71 -23.04
C ARG A 735 4.56 6.23 -24.19
N ASP A 736 4.56 7.54 -24.39
CA ASP A 736 5.21 8.29 -25.47
C ASP A 736 6.55 8.93 -25.05
N VAL A 737 7.22 8.37 -24.02
CA VAL A 737 8.53 8.84 -23.53
C VAL A 737 9.56 9.07 -24.65
N PRO A 738 9.74 8.18 -25.65
CA PRO A 738 10.64 8.44 -26.78
C PRO A 738 10.33 9.73 -27.55
N ALA A 739 9.06 10.07 -27.76
CA ALA A 739 8.65 11.31 -28.45
C ALA A 739 8.87 12.54 -27.56
N ILE A 740 8.66 12.43 -26.24
CA ILE A 740 8.92 13.50 -25.28
C ILE A 740 10.42 13.80 -25.16
N LEU A 741 11.27 12.76 -25.16
CA LEU A 741 12.72 12.90 -25.12
C LEU A 741 13.26 13.69 -26.32
N ARG A 742 12.67 13.56 -27.51
CA ARG A 742 13.04 14.38 -28.69
C ARG A 742 12.75 15.87 -28.52
N GLN A 743 11.79 16.21 -27.64
CA GLN A 743 11.41 17.59 -27.33
C GLN A 743 12.17 18.14 -26.12
N SER A 744 12.97 17.31 -25.46
CA SER A 744 13.78 17.70 -24.30
C SER A 744 15.15 18.20 -24.75
N ASP A 745 15.65 19.25 -24.11
CA ASP A 745 17.03 19.71 -24.28
C ASP A 745 18.02 18.86 -23.48
N CYS A 746 17.55 18.24 -22.40
CA CYS A 746 18.34 17.36 -21.56
C CYS A 746 17.43 16.34 -20.86
N MET A 747 17.92 15.11 -20.76
CA MET A 747 17.36 14.09 -19.89
C MET A 747 18.21 13.97 -18.62
N VAL A 748 17.56 13.96 -17.47
CA VAL A 748 18.20 13.78 -16.17
C VAL A 748 17.77 12.47 -15.53
N LEU A 749 18.73 11.73 -14.98
CA LEU A 749 18.44 10.55 -14.15
C LEU A 749 19.24 10.61 -12.84
N PRO A 750 18.63 11.05 -11.73
CA PRO A 750 19.33 11.30 -10.47
C PRO A 750 19.33 10.08 -9.53
N SER A 751 19.37 8.87 -10.08
CA SER A 751 19.14 7.64 -9.32
C SER A 751 20.17 7.43 -8.19
N LEU A 752 19.74 6.88 -7.07
CA LEU A 752 20.62 6.46 -5.96
C LEU A 752 21.20 5.06 -6.19
N GLN A 753 20.53 4.28 -7.04
CA GLN A 753 20.99 3.02 -7.60
C GLN A 753 20.23 2.75 -8.90
N ASP A 754 20.96 2.40 -9.95
CA ASP A 754 20.37 1.83 -11.15
C ASP A 754 21.38 0.89 -11.80
N ASN A 755 20.90 -0.15 -12.47
CA ASN A 755 21.79 -1.13 -13.08
C ASN A 755 22.02 -0.76 -14.55
N LEU A 756 20.98 -0.88 -15.37
CA LEU A 756 21.04 -0.60 -16.79
C LEU A 756 19.71 0.03 -17.25
N PRO A 757 19.40 1.27 -16.83
CA PRO A 757 18.10 1.88 -17.06
C PRO A 757 17.78 2.08 -18.54
N PHE A 758 16.63 1.55 -18.97
CA PHE A 758 16.11 1.76 -20.32
C PHE A 758 15.93 3.23 -20.68
N SER A 759 15.61 4.09 -19.70
CA SER A 759 15.46 5.53 -19.95
C SER A 759 16.76 6.21 -20.43
N ILE A 760 17.94 5.73 -20.01
CA ILE A 760 19.21 6.18 -20.60
C ILE A 760 19.33 5.68 -22.03
N MET A 761 19.00 4.41 -22.31
CA MET A 761 19.05 3.87 -23.69
C MET A 761 18.11 4.64 -24.63
N GLU A 762 16.90 4.94 -24.17
CA GLU A 762 15.90 5.74 -24.89
C GLU A 762 16.43 7.15 -25.16
N ALA A 763 17.02 7.82 -24.17
CA ALA A 763 17.60 9.15 -24.35
C ALA A 763 18.77 9.13 -25.35
N GLN A 764 19.65 8.12 -25.28
CA GLN A 764 20.76 7.98 -26.21
C GLN A 764 20.26 7.76 -27.65
N LEU A 765 19.30 6.86 -27.86
CA LEU A 765 18.73 6.60 -29.20
C LEU A 765 17.93 7.80 -29.74
N SER A 766 17.25 8.56 -28.88
CA SER A 766 16.62 9.83 -29.24
C SER A 766 17.63 10.90 -29.66
N GLY A 767 18.89 10.78 -29.22
CA GLY A 767 19.89 11.83 -29.38
C GLY A 767 19.64 12.99 -28.41
N THR A 768 19.11 12.68 -27.23
CA THR A 768 18.91 13.65 -26.15
C THR A 768 20.16 13.66 -25.27
N PRO A 769 20.76 14.83 -24.97
CA PRO A 769 21.86 14.94 -24.01
C PRO A 769 21.45 14.43 -22.63
N ILE A 770 22.38 13.79 -21.91
CA ILE A 770 22.08 13.09 -20.66
C ILE A 770 22.94 13.62 -19.53
N VAL A 771 22.32 13.89 -18.39
CA VAL A 771 22.99 14.10 -17.09
C VAL A 771 22.50 13.03 -16.13
N ALA A 772 23.39 12.17 -15.64
CA ALA A 772 22.99 11.10 -14.73
C ALA A 772 23.95 10.97 -13.55
N SER A 773 23.45 10.44 -12.44
CA SER A 773 24.30 10.08 -11.29
C SER A 773 25.32 9.01 -11.71
N ASN A 774 26.49 8.97 -11.07
CA ASN A 774 27.44 7.87 -11.19
C ASN A 774 27.02 6.59 -10.40
N ALA A 775 25.72 6.43 -10.12
CA ALA A 775 25.18 5.33 -9.35
C ALA A 775 25.14 4.02 -10.14
N GLY A 776 25.49 2.93 -9.45
CA GLY A 776 25.33 1.59 -9.98
C GLY A 776 26.04 1.33 -11.31
N GLY A 777 25.33 0.77 -12.29
CA GLY A 777 25.85 0.47 -13.62
C GLY A 777 25.74 1.62 -14.63
N ILE A 778 25.21 2.80 -14.24
CA ILE A 778 25.13 3.98 -15.12
C ILE A 778 26.48 4.38 -15.74
N PRO A 779 27.64 4.33 -15.02
CA PRO A 779 28.94 4.63 -15.61
C PRO A 779 29.37 3.68 -16.73
N GLU A 780 28.75 2.51 -16.87
CA GLU A 780 28.99 1.58 -17.99
C GLU A 780 28.19 1.99 -19.25
N MET A 781 27.17 2.85 -19.08
CA MET A 781 26.34 3.38 -20.17
C MET A 781 26.79 4.74 -20.68
N ILE A 782 27.36 5.57 -19.80
CA ILE A 782 27.73 6.96 -20.08
C ILE A 782 29.22 7.17 -19.84
N ARG A 783 29.92 7.68 -20.85
CA ARG A 783 31.30 8.16 -20.73
C ARG A 783 31.26 9.65 -20.45
N HIS A 784 31.70 10.05 -19.26
CA HIS A 784 31.70 11.44 -18.80
C HIS A 784 32.35 12.37 -19.85
N GLU A 785 31.67 13.48 -20.18
CA GLU A 785 32.04 14.48 -21.19
C GLU A 785 32.13 13.99 -22.66
N GLU A 786 31.97 12.69 -22.89
CA GLU A 786 31.96 12.09 -24.22
C GLU A 786 30.53 11.79 -24.68
N THR A 787 29.78 10.95 -23.96
CA THR A 787 28.41 10.53 -24.34
C THR A 787 27.33 11.03 -23.39
N GLY A 788 27.73 11.76 -22.34
CA GLY A 788 26.85 12.42 -21.38
C GLY A 788 27.66 13.02 -20.24
N LEU A 789 26.98 13.63 -19.27
CA LEU A 789 27.59 14.14 -18.06
C LEU A 789 27.20 13.26 -16.88
N LEU A 790 28.16 13.06 -15.97
CA LEU A 790 27.99 12.30 -14.75
C LEU A 790 28.17 13.25 -13.56
N PHE A 791 27.49 12.96 -12.46
CA PHE A 791 27.67 13.65 -11.18
C PHE A 791 27.67 12.66 -10.02
N GLU A 792 28.22 13.03 -8.87
CA GLU A 792 28.27 12.17 -7.70
C GLU A 792 26.86 11.84 -7.17
N THR A 793 26.62 10.58 -6.84
CA THR A 793 25.30 10.10 -6.39
C THR A 793 24.80 10.89 -5.18
N GLY A 794 23.59 11.45 -5.28
CA GLY A 794 22.98 12.27 -4.22
C GLY A 794 23.47 13.72 -4.13
N ASN A 795 24.43 14.14 -4.95
CA ASN A 795 25.00 15.49 -4.94
C ASN A 795 24.20 16.47 -5.81
N ASP A 796 23.26 17.17 -5.18
CA ASP A 796 22.40 18.16 -5.83
C ASP A 796 23.17 19.37 -6.40
N ARG A 797 24.28 19.76 -5.76
CA ARG A 797 25.13 20.87 -6.21
C ARG A 797 25.86 20.54 -7.51
N GLU A 798 26.41 19.34 -7.63
CA GLU A 798 27.09 18.92 -8.85
C GLU A 798 26.10 18.70 -9.99
N LEU A 799 24.92 18.13 -9.71
CA LEU A 799 23.84 18.06 -10.69
C LEU A 799 23.46 19.45 -11.22
N ALA A 800 23.28 20.44 -10.34
CA ALA A 800 23.01 21.82 -10.73
C ALA A 800 24.10 22.39 -11.65
N GLN A 801 25.38 22.14 -11.36
CA GLN A 801 26.51 22.58 -12.19
C GLN A 801 26.46 21.97 -13.60
N GLN A 802 26.17 20.67 -13.72
CA GLN A 802 26.07 20.02 -15.03
C GLN A 802 24.85 20.54 -15.83
N LEU A 803 23.73 20.82 -15.16
CA LEU A 803 22.56 21.45 -15.79
C LEU A 803 22.89 22.85 -16.32
N THR A 804 23.52 23.71 -15.51
CA THR A 804 23.97 25.05 -15.94
C THR A 804 24.90 24.97 -17.14
N ARG A 805 25.86 24.04 -17.12
CA ARG A 805 26.79 23.84 -18.24
C ARG A 805 26.06 23.50 -19.55
N LEU A 806 25.04 22.64 -19.52
CA LEU A 806 24.26 22.31 -20.72
C LEU A 806 23.34 23.44 -21.17
N MET A 807 22.83 24.26 -20.24
CA MET A 807 22.06 25.47 -20.58
C MET A 807 22.92 26.50 -21.32
N GLU A 808 24.19 26.66 -20.92
CA GLU A 808 25.10 27.68 -21.46
C GLU A 808 25.85 27.22 -22.73
N ASP A 809 26.21 25.94 -22.85
CA ASP A 809 27.05 25.43 -23.95
C ASP A 809 26.24 24.56 -24.94
N GLN A 810 25.59 25.22 -25.89
CA GLN A 810 24.85 24.54 -26.97
C GLN A 810 25.74 23.64 -27.87
N PRO A 811 26.97 24.04 -28.26
CA PRO A 811 27.90 23.15 -28.96
C PRO A 811 28.19 21.84 -28.21
N LEU A 812 28.48 21.91 -26.91
CA LEU A 812 28.69 20.74 -26.06
C LEU A 812 27.44 19.85 -26.04
N ARG A 813 26.26 20.46 -25.81
CA ARG A 813 24.97 19.76 -25.79
C ARG A 813 24.76 18.93 -27.06
N ARG A 814 24.93 19.53 -28.25
CA ARG A 814 24.78 18.85 -29.54
C ARG A 814 25.82 17.75 -29.74
N SER A 815 27.05 17.98 -29.28
CA SER A 815 28.16 17.03 -29.39
C SER A 815 27.92 15.77 -28.55
N LEU A 816 27.48 15.94 -27.29
CA LEU A 816 27.11 14.85 -26.40
C LEU A 816 25.97 14.02 -26.97
N ALA A 817 24.88 14.66 -27.39
CA ALA A 817 23.72 14.03 -28.03
C ALA A 817 24.11 13.15 -29.22
N LYS A 818 24.92 13.69 -30.14
CA LYS A 818 25.36 12.98 -31.34
C LYS A 818 26.17 11.73 -30.99
N ARG A 819 27.19 11.88 -30.11
CA ARG A 819 28.07 10.77 -29.72
C ARG A 819 27.32 9.70 -28.91
N ALA A 820 26.38 10.11 -28.06
CA ALA A 820 25.49 9.21 -27.34
C ALA A 820 24.68 8.33 -28.29
N LYS A 821 24.05 8.92 -29.32
CA LYS A 821 23.28 8.19 -30.33
C LYS A 821 24.13 7.24 -31.17
N GLU A 822 25.30 7.69 -31.63
CA GLU A 822 26.25 6.84 -32.37
C GLU A 822 26.76 5.67 -31.52
N TRP A 823 26.94 5.87 -30.21
CA TRP A 823 27.34 4.81 -29.29
C TRP A 823 26.19 3.82 -29.07
N ALA A 824 24.99 4.30 -28.77
CA ALA A 824 23.81 3.46 -28.52
C ALA A 824 23.44 2.54 -29.69
N ASN A 825 23.48 3.06 -30.94
CA ASN A 825 23.22 2.26 -32.15
C ASN A 825 24.18 1.06 -32.31
N ARG A 826 25.36 1.10 -31.67
CA ARG A 826 26.34 0.01 -31.71
C ARG A 826 26.24 -0.94 -30.52
N GLN A 827 25.75 -0.46 -29.36
CA GLN A 827 25.77 -1.23 -28.11
C GLN A 827 24.46 -1.95 -27.82
N TRP A 828 23.31 -1.34 -28.12
CA TRP A 828 22.00 -1.84 -27.68
C TRP A 828 21.32 -2.78 -28.68
N SER A 829 22.11 -3.58 -29.41
CA SER A 829 21.60 -4.52 -30.41
C SER A 829 20.74 -5.63 -29.77
N PRO A 830 19.48 -5.81 -30.19
CA PRO A 830 18.62 -6.88 -29.68
C PRO A 830 19.10 -8.27 -30.16
N ASP A 831 19.67 -8.35 -31.37
CA ASP A 831 20.27 -9.59 -31.88
C ASP A 831 21.47 -10.04 -31.02
N THR A 832 22.32 -9.10 -30.59
CA THR A 832 23.49 -9.41 -29.74
C THR A 832 23.04 -9.91 -28.36
N LEU A 833 22.01 -9.30 -27.77
CA LEU A 833 21.39 -9.78 -26.53
C LEU A 833 20.91 -11.23 -26.70
N LEU A 834 20.15 -11.49 -27.77
CA LEU A 834 19.56 -12.79 -28.05
C LEU A 834 20.62 -13.88 -28.27
N GLU A 835 21.62 -13.63 -29.13
CA GLU A 835 22.69 -14.59 -29.43
C GLU A 835 23.46 -15.01 -28.17
N ARG A 836 23.81 -14.04 -27.31
CA ARG A 836 24.49 -14.32 -26.05
C ARG A 836 23.59 -15.06 -25.06
N THR A 837 22.30 -14.73 -25.02
CA THR A 837 21.34 -15.42 -24.16
C THR A 837 21.14 -16.87 -24.59
N LEU A 838 21.07 -17.14 -25.89
CA LEU A 838 20.97 -18.50 -26.43
C LEU A 838 22.22 -19.35 -26.09
N ALA A 839 23.42 -18.75 -26.09
CA ALA A 839 24.63 -19.44 -25.65
C ALA A 839 24.56 -19.84 -24.16
N VAL A 840 23.97 -19.00 -23.30
CA VAL A 840 23.73 -19.32 -21.89
C VAL A 840 22.68 -20.44 -21.73
N TYR A 841 21.64 -20.44 -22.57
CA TYR A 841 20.65 -21.52 -22.61
C TYR A 841 21.28 -22.87 -22.94
N ASP A 842 22.15 -22.91 -23.95
CA ASP A 842 22.83 -24.15 -24.33
C ASP A 842 23.80 -24.63 -23.22
N LEU A 843 24.50 -23.71 -22.54
CA LEU A 843 25.32 -24.04 -21.37
C LEU A 843 24.48 -24.63 -20.22
N ALA A 844 23.34 -24.02 -19.91
CA ALA A 844 22.45 -24.48 -18.83
C ALA A 844 21.88 -25.87 -19.13
N LEU A 845 21.49 -26.13 -20.38
CA LEU A 845 21.01 -27.45 -20.82
C LEU A 845 22.10 -28.52 -20.76
N GLN A 846 23.36 -28.19 -21.06
CA GLN A 846 24.48 -29.11 -20.91
C GLN A 846 24.66 -29.52 -19.45
N ARG A 847 24.60 -28.56 -18.51
CA ARG A 847 24.76 -28.79 -17.06
C ARG A 847 23.67 -29.66 -16.44
N VAL A 848 22.49 -29.76 -17.06
CA VAL A 848 21.39 -30.61 -16.59
C VAL A 848 21.46 -32.04 -17.18
N ARG A 849 22.19 -32.23 -18.28
CA ARG A 849 22.39 -33.55 -18.91
C ARG A 849 23.55 -34.34 -18.29
N THR A 850 24.50 -33.65 -17.67
CA THR A 850 25.62 -34.20 -16.89
C THR A 850 25.21 -34.43 -15.45
#